data_AF-A0A9D4U408-F1
#
_entry.id   AF-A0A9D4U408-F1
#
_cell.length_a   1.000
_cell.length_b   1.000
_cell.length_c   1.000
_cell.angle_alpha   90.00
_cell.angle_beta   90.00
_cell.angle_gamma   90.00
#
_symmetry.space_group_name_H-M   'P 1'
#
loop_
_entity.id
_entity.type
_entity.pdbx_description
1 polymer ?
#
loop_
_entity_poly.entity_id
_entity_poly.type
_entity_poly.pdbx_seq_one_letter_code
_entity_poly.pdbx_strand_id
1 'polypeptide(L)'
;MKYRRQVYSDAFASRLRLCSTGDEELARNAIASAKPRTLSMASIAAASWGAQAMRNKATLGPTVASRCQCLNAMSRMSPSIDQTMPICKMGARRARAYQKKPPVKKVLGKSSSPADAESIAMEGGKEVSEQGSEIENGNVYNGVLEQLPSNAEETSALTYNVAADDELQHAEEADAASQSLVDSMSTTITISEDGSFIKIMEDLMKKVKDAEKNILTLNEARIQSLEQLEQIRRDNDTLQAQLEVLQLQLAEADIKLKAATQEKARTKLLEEEIDALKGKLLENLELMNTVSSQDADNATLSKHAKSAESEAAKLAATEAEMNQLKKENQMLHKDINLLQSELVKTSEGLETMAQLQQDRDFLQGKLTKIESQLARAESNAAELAKLRLEKQVALQNLQRLEAARPSLEKKLQISGVKESETAGQQDKVYELEALVSKLENENGSLIEAYAENERLRNQIKLLEQRLAESDAEIRAQMEIYQAELEAFQASVEKLKVEKSALSGELKADDMPWEFWSHVLLSIDGWLLEKKLSLADGVALREIAWQRESRIRDVFVALKGQPEKDIIAGLLELLKTKKRPGMHIVHIAAEMAPVAKVGGLGDVVTGLGRAFQKRDHLVEVVLPKYDCMDYSRISNLRILNIDLNSYFDGHTFKNKIWVGTVEGLPVYFIEPHHPARFFWRGGIYGEKDDFKRFTYFSRAALEFVLQAGKRPDIIHCHDWHTSAVAPLYWDVYVPQGLDSARIAFTCHNFEYQGTDSPAALASCGLDPQQLHRPDRMQDNFVHNRINLLKGAIVFSNIVTTVSPTYAQEARNAEGGKGLHLTLMAQSHKFFGILNGIDTESWNPASDLLITHQYSAEDISGKAANKAALRSTLRLSGTALDLERPIHLPSPLAILSQGKLGNFRFHFCQVVPLVGVFRAIVTACHFLWWLWKQVGCITRLVPQKGVHLIRHAIFRTLELGGQFVLLGSSPIDHIQREFEGLAQQFNQHPHIRLVLKYDEALSHSIYAGADIFIIPSIFEPCGLTQMIAMRYGAIPVARKTGGLNDSVFDVDDEGIPLQTRNGFTFSGVHEKDLNHALDRALNYFVYRKEWWQDLVRKAMIMDFSWNSSASQYTELYERAIARARLMKRIRRSSQQLALGRKLESLAKYQFQ
;
A
#
# COMPACT_ATOMS: atom_id res chain seq x y z
N MET A 1 27.65 -7.69 -60.43
CA MET A 1 28.52 -7.57 -61.62
C MET A 1 28.31 -6.20 -62.25
N LYS A 2 29.38 -5.51 -62.71
CA LYS A 2 29.37 -4.27 -63.53
C LYS A 2 28.79 -3.01 -62.81
N TYR A 3 29.29 -1.78 -62.98
CA TYR A 3 30.57 -1.28 -63.55
C TYR A 3 30.82 0.20 -63.11
N ARG A 4 31.97 0.53 -62.49
CA ARG A 4 32.92 1.58 -62.95
C ARG A 4 34.09 1.84 -61.98
N ARG A 5 35.13 2.42 -62.57
CA ARG A 5 36.49 2.80 -62.11
C ARG A 5 36.52 4.28 -61.64
N GLN A 6 37.57 4.88 -61.06
CA GLN A 6 38.85 4.52 -60.36
C GLN A 6 39.66 5.84 -60.15
N VAL A 7 40.84 5.80 -59.51
CA VAL A 7 41.90 6.87 -59.39
C VAL A 7 41.67 7.80 -58.16
N TYR A 8 42.49 7.84 -57.09
CA TYR A 8 43.96 8.06 -56.84
C TYR A 8 44.43 9.51 -57.11
N SER A 9 45.40 10.13 -56.42
CA SER A 9 46.23 9.86 -55.22
C SER A 9 46.70 11.23 -54.65
N ASP A 10 47.49 11.43 -53.58
CA ASP A 10 48.14 10.63 -52.52
C ASP A 10 48.40 11.56 -51.29
N ALA A 11 48.90 11.05 -50.15
CA ALA A 11 49.96 11.72 -49.36
C ALA A 11 50.42 10.93 -48.09
N PHE A 12 51.33 9.97 -48.29
CA PHE A 12 52.38 9.55 -47.33
C PHE A 12 52.05 8.81 -46.01
N ALA A 13 53.00 7.94 -45.62
CA ALA A 13 52.92 7.01 -44.49
C ALA A 13 54.28 6.88 -43.77
N SER A 14 54.37 6.06 -42.71
CA SER A 14 55.27 4.87 -42.69
C SER A 14 55.48 4.19 -41.32
N ARG A 15 55.33 2.85 -41.25
CA ARG A 15 56.43 1.85 -41.10
C ARG A 15 55.96 0.46 -40.59
N LEU A 16 56.21 -0.57 -41.42
CA LEU A 16 56.78 -1.91 -41.10
C LEU A 16 56.08 -2.87 -40.09
N ARG A 17 56.09 -4.22 -40.23
CA ARG A 17 56.30 -5.19 -41.34
C ARG A 17 55.96 -6.63 -40.83
N LEU A 18 55.78 -7.60 -41.75
CA LEU A 18 55.69 -9.08 -41.58
C LEU A 18 54.26 -9.60 -41.23
N CYS A 19 53.60 -10.53 -41.93
CA CYS A 19 53.93 -11.85 -42.55
C CYS A 19 53.85 -13.03 -41.55
N SER A 20 53.24 -14.19 -41.87
CA SER A 20 52.50 -14.68 -43.07
C SER A 20 51.74 -16.00 -42.76
N THR A 21 50.92 -16.50 -43.74
CA THR A 21 50.43 -17.90 -43.91
C THR A 21 49.58 -18.54 -42.78
N GLY A 22 48.52 -19.34 -43.02
CA GLY A 22 47.90 -19.84 -44.26
C GLY A 22 47.98 -21.38 -44.36
N ASP A 23 46.83 -22.07 -44.52
CA ASP A 23 46.62 -23.27 -45.38
C ASP A 23 45.20 -23.88 -45.23
N GLU A 24 44.88 -24.82 -46.13
CA GLU A 24 43.52 -25.17 -46.59
C GLU A 24 42.86 -26.43 -45.98
N GLU A 25 41.52 -26.42 -46.05
CA GLU A 25 40.59 -27.53 -46.31
C GLU A 25 41.14 -28.96 -46.58
N LEU A 26 40.55 -30.01 -45.95
CA LEU A 26 40.37 -31.33 -46.59
C LEU A 26 39.32 -32.29 -45.94
N ALA A 27 38.45 -32.84 -46.81
CA ALA A 27 37.78 -34.16 -46.79
C ALA A 27 37.06 -34.73 -45.52
N ARG A 28 35.73 -34.54 -45.49
CA ARG A 28 34.67 -35.56 -45.75
C ARG A 28 34.90 -37.06 -45.41
N ASN A 29 33.85 -37.64 -44.79
CA ASN A 29 33.27 -38.99 -44.96
C ASN A 29 33.93 -40.27 -44.36
N ALA A 30 33.25 -40.87 -43.37
CA ALA A 30 33.10 -42.33 -43.19
C ALA A 30 31.82 -42.63 -42.37
N ILE A 31 31.26 -43.86 -42.45
CA ILE A 31 29.92 -44.20 -41.89
C ILE A 31 29.93 -45.54 -41.10
N ALA A 32 29.21 -45.52 -39.96
CA ALA A 32 28.63 -46.63 -39.18
C ALA A 32 29.51 -47.74 -38.55
N SER A 33 29.26 -47.99 -37.26
CA SER A 33 28.81 -49.32 -36.76
C SER A 33 28.34 -49.28 -35.28
N ALA A 34 27.50 -50.26 -34.91
CA ALA A 34 27.15 -50.76 -33.56
C ALA A 34 26.81 -49.81 -32.38
N LYS A 35 25.58 -49.95 -31.86
CA LYS A 35 25.14 -49.72 -30.45
C LYS A 35 25.44 -51.00 -29.63
N PRO A 36 25.56 -51.02 -28.26
CA PRO A 36 24.48 -50.52 -27.36
C PRO A 36 24.83 -50.08 -25.89
N ARG A 37 23.77 -49.59 -25.20
CA ARG A 37 23.47 -49.66 -23.74
C ARG A 37 24.32 -48.88 -22.70
N THR A 38 23.63 -47.96 -21.99
CA THR A 38 23.49 -47.79 -20.50
C THR A 38 24.66 -48.19 -19.57
N LEU A 39 25.00 -47.46 -18.49
CA LEU A 39 24.27 -46.39 -17.77
C LEU A 39 25.21 -45.60 -16.81
N SER A 40 24.86 -44.36 -16.49
CA SER A 40 25.37 -43.53 -15.37
C SER A 40 26.85 -43.08 -15.36
N MET A 41 27.06 -41.87 -14.83
CA MET A 41 28.33 -41.34 -14.32
C MET A 41 27.99 -40.24 -13.31
N ALA A 42 28.68 -40.19 -12.18
CA ALA A 42 28.56 -39.12 -11.20
C ALA A 42 29.92 -38.84 -10.54
N SER A 43 30.21 -37.54 -10.33
CA SER A 43 31.38 -37.01 -9.60
C SER A 43 32.75 -37.05 -10.29
N ILE A 44 33.70 -36.27 -9.73
CA ILE A 44 35.06 -35.92 -10.24
C ILE A 44 35.00 -34.86 -11.37
N ALA A 45 35.48 -33.60 -11.29
CA ALA A 45 36.41 -32.81 -10.45
C ALA A 45 37.84 -32.61 -11.01
N ALA A 46 38.31 -31.34 -10.99
CA ALA A 46 39.60 -30.80 -11.50
C ALA A 46 39.78 -30.84 -13.05
N ALA A 47 40.58 -30.00 -13.73
CA ALA A 47 41.41 -28.83 -13.36
C ALA A 47 41.41 -27.81 -14.56
N SER A 48 41.66 -26.49 -14.39
CA SER A 48 42.95 -25.76 -14.53
C SER A 48 43.77 -26.04 -15.82
N TRP A 49 44.46 -25.10 -16.49
CA TRP A 49 44.87 -23.74 -16.07
C TRP A 49 45.46 -22.88 -17.23
N GLY A 50 45.71 -21.59 -16.95
CA GLY A 50 46.53 -20.65 -17.74
C GLY A 50 46.45 -19.25 -17.07
N ALA A 51 47.37 -18.75 -16.23
CA ALA A 51 48.84 -18.68 -16.21
C ALA A 51 49.39 -17.47 -17.05
N GLN A 52 50.34 -16.63 -16.59
CA GLN A 52 51.26 -16.80 -15.44
C GLN A 52 51.93 -15.49 -14.90
N ALA A 53 52.01 -15.35 -13.55
CA ALA A 53 53.02 -14.62 -12.75
C ALA A 53 53.18 -13.08 -12.91
N MET A 54 53.83 -12.31 -12.01
CA MET A 54 54.65 -12.58 -10.79
C MET A 54 54.01 -11.94 -9.55
N ARG A 55 53.89 -12.56 -8.36
CA ARG A 55 54.83 -13.23 -7.41
C ARG A 55 55.42 -12.33 -6.30
N ASN A 56 54.76 -12.40 -5.14
CA ASN A 56 55.23 -12.32 -3.75
C ASN A 56 56.76 -12.40 -3.48
N LYS A 57 57.27 -11.66 -2.47
CA LYS A 57 57.56 -12.24 -1.12
C LYS A 57 58.07 -11.26 -0.03
N ALA A 58 57.50 -11.42 1.16
CA ALA A 58 58.15 -11.60 2.48
C ALA A 58 58.89 -10.44 3.23
N THR A 59 58.39 -10.20 4.46
CA THR A 59 59.10 -10.05 5.76
C THR A 59 60.20 -9.00 5.96
N LEU A 60 59.98 -8.05 6.90
CA LEU A 60 60.66 -7.95 8.21
C LEU A 60 60.25 -6.67 8.97
N GLY A 61 60.22 -6.73 10.31
CA GLY A 61 60.29 -5.54 11.18
C GLY A 61 61.76 -5.18 11.48
N PRO A 62 62.06 -4.01 12.08
CA PRO A 62 61.69 -3.81 13.49
C PRO A 62 61.28 -2.37 13.89
N THR A 63 60.90 -2.22 15.16
CA THR A 63 60.67 -0.94 15.87
C THR A 63 61.97 -0.19 16.21
N VAL A 64 61.99 1.14 16.07
CA VAL A 64 62.93 2.04 16.78
C VAL A 64 62.20 3.26 17.35
N ALA A 65 62.61 3.65 18.55
CA ALA A 65 62.26 4.84 19.35
C ALA A 65 62.24 6.18 18.56
N SER A 66 61.47 7.24 18.86
CA SER A 66 60.78 7.78 20.06
C SER A 66 61.56 8.81 20.91
N ARG A 67 60.93 10.00 21.12
CA ARG A 67 61.30 11.08 22.07
C ARG A 67 62.62 11.82 21.72
N CYS A 68 63.01 12.96 22.30
CA CYS A 68 62.49 13.81 23.40
C CYS A 68 62.88 15.29 23.08
N GLN A 69 62.22 16.38 23.51
CA GLN A 69 62.09 16.99 24.86
C GLN A 69 60.96 18.06 24.81
N CYS A 70 60.07 18.25 25.79
CA CYS A 70 60.21 18.87 27.13
C CYS A 70 60.52 20.40 27.09
N LEU A 71 59.92 21.29 27.91
CA LEU A 71 58.87 21.19 28.95
C LEU A 71 58.34 22.60 29.34
N ASN A 72 57.38 22.68 30.28
CA ASN A 72 56.92 23.88 31.02
C ASN A 72 56.04 24.91 30.27
N ALA A 73 55.14 25.67 30.91
CA ALA A 73 54.42 25.49 32.18
C ALA A 73 53.24 26.49 32.30
N MET A 74 52.39 26.29 33.32
CA MET A 74 51.38 27.22 33.88
C MET A 74 50.18 27.62 33.00
N SER A 75 48.97 27.39 33.53
CA SER A 75 47.76 28.14 33.20
C SER A 75 47.06 28.58 34.49
N ARG A 76 46.94 29.90 34.68
CA ARG A 76 46.17 30.55 35.75
C ARG A 76 45.38 31.69 35.13
N MET A 77 44.12 31.81 35.55
CA MET A 77 43.32 33.03 35.66
C MET A 77 43.14 33.92 34.41
N SER A 78 41.87 34.03 34.02
CA SER A 78 41.27 35.17 33.30
C SER A 78 41.42 36.49 34.10
N PRO A 79 41.20 37.69 33.50
CA PRO A 79 39.81 38.17 33.41
C PRO A 79 39.44 39.17 32.26
N SER A 80 38.14 39.20 31.94
CA SER A 80 37.21 40.33 31.66
C SER A 80 37.63 41.66 30.97
N ILE A 81 36.72 42.17 30.10
CA ILE A 81 36.00 43.49 30.10
C ILE A 81 35.42 43.74 28.68
N ASP A 82 34.25 44.33 28.40
CA ASP A 82 33.13 44.88 29.20
C ASP A 82 31.82 44.02 29.00
N GLN A 83 30.54 44.30 29.33
CA GLN A 83 29.63 45.45 29.65
C GLN A 83 29.04 46.24 28.45
N THR A 84 27.81 46.78 28.44
CA THR A 84 26.66 46.94 29.41
C THR A 84 25.31 46.52 28.71
N MET A 85 24.07 46.51 29.25
CA MET A 85 23.36 47.16 30.38
C MET A 85 22.33 46.23 31.12
N PRO A 86 21.78 46.64 32.29
CA PRO A 86 20.96 45.80 33.22
C PRO A 86 19.46 46.24 33.30
N ILE A 87 18.52 45.69 34.11
CA ILE A 87 18.33 45.74 35.59
C ILE A 87 17.06 44.89 35.98
N CYS A 88 16.76 44.44 37.22
CA CYS A 88 17.51 43.74 38.28
C CYS A 88 16.57 43.29 39.47
N LYS A 89 16.31 41.97 39.63
CA LYS A 89 15.87 41.24 40.88
C LYS A 89 14.56 41.59 41.62
N MET A 90 13.72 40.56 41.87
CA MET A 90 13.43 39.87 43.17
C MET A 90 12.39 38.74 42.88
N GLY A 91 12.16 37.67 43.65
CA GLY A 91 12.77 37.11 44.88
C GLY A 91 12.12 35.73 45.16
N ALA A 92 12.81 34.78 45.81
CA ALA A 92 12.42 33.36 45.80
C ALA A 92 11.48 32.91 46.95
N ARG A 93 10.58 31.91 46.71
CA ARG A 93 10.33 30.72 47.58
C ARG A 93 9.23 29.74 47.11
N ARG A 94 9.51 28.45 47.30
CA ARG A 94 8.61 27.30 47.64
C ARG A 94 7.41 26.92 46.74
N ALA A 95 7.59 25.78 46.07
CA ALA A 95 6.77 24.55 46.15
C ALA A 95 5.23 24.61 46.30
N ARG A 96 4.54 24.02 45.32
CA ARG A 96 3.28 23.25 45.47
C ARG A 96 3.45 21.94 44.66
N ALA A 97 3.29 20.72 45.19
CA ALA A 97 2.24 20.14 46.04
C ALA A 97 0.97 19.78 45.25
N TYR A 98 0.99 18.63 44.57
CA TYR A 98 -0.21 17.93 44.11
C TYR A 98 -0.99 17.41 45.33
N GLN A 99 -2.18 17.95 45.62
CA GLN A 99 -3.14 17.32 46.53
C GLN A 99 -4.58 17.42 46.03
N LYS A 100 -5.34 16.37 46.38
CA LYS A 100 -6.71 16.06 45.97
C LYS A 100 -7.71 17.15 46.36
N LYS A 101 -8.73 17.37 45.52
CA LYS A 101 -10.05 17.86 45.99
C LYS A 101 -11.03 16.67 46.11
N PRO A 102 -11.56 16.38 47.32
CA PRO A 102 -12.66 15.44 47.53
C PRO A 102 -14.04 16.17 47.37
N PRO A 103 -15.21 15.53 47.59
CA PRO A 103 -16.48 16.02 47.04
C PRO A 103 -17.15 17.13 47.88
N VAL A 104 -18.07 17.86 47.24
CA VAL A 104 -18.91 18.87 47.89
C VAL A 104 -20.22 18.26 48.38
N LYS A 105 -20.55 18.44 49.66
CA LYS A 105 -21.90 18.27 50.22
C LYS A 105 -22.50 19.64 50.61
N LYS A 106 -23.82 19.66 50.81
CA LYS A 106 -24.70 20.82 51.09
C LYS A 106 -24.48 21.44 52.50
N VAL A 107 -25.47 22.25 52.91
CA VAL A 107 -25.81 22.85 54.22
C VAL A 107 -24.96 24.07 54.64
N LEU A 108 -25.51 25.14 55.26
CA LEU A 108 -26.75 25.28 56.05
C LEU A 108 -27.60 26.54 55.72
N GLY A 109 -28.92 26.47 55.97
CA GLY A 109 -29.89 27.58 55.95
C GLY A 109 -31.25 27.15 56.50
N LYS A 110 -31.61 27.63 57.70
CA LYS A 110 -32.76 27.30 58.59
C LYS A 110 -34.15 27.40 57.87
N SER A 111 -35.27 26.79 58.31
CA SER A 111 -35.72 26.31 59.64
C SER A 111 -36.90 25.28 59.59
N SER A 112 -37.20 24.64 60.74
CA SER A 112 -38.52 24.18 61.24
C SER A 112 -39.50 23.33 60.38
N SER A 113 -39.58 22.03 60.71
CA SER A 113 -40.78 21.18 61.05
C SER A 113 -42.24 21.68 60.84
N PRO A 114 -43.26 20.77 60.71
CA PRO A 114 -43.25 19.32 60.37
C PRO A 114 -44.42 18.82 59.44
N ALA A 115 -44.53 17.49 59.28
CA ALA A 115 -45.74 16.67 59.07
C ALA A 115 -46.30 16.38 57.64
N ASP A 116 -46.21 15.09 57.28
CA ASP A 116 -47.25 14.12 56.85
C ASP A 116 -47.98 14.15 55.47
N ALA A 117 -48.41 12.93 55.07
CA ALA A 117 -49.37 12.49 54.04
C ALA A 117 -49.14 12.93 52.57
N GLU A 118 -48.89 12.04 51.59
CA GLU A 118 -49.69 10.92 51.03
C GLU A 118 -50.77 11.31 50.00
N SER A 119 -50.80 10.53 48.90
CA SER A 119 -51.99 10.31 48.03
C SER A 119 -52.42 11.50 47.13
N ILE A 120 -53.28 11.39 46.11
CA ILE A 120 -53.70 10.30 45.19
C ILE A 120 -54.42 10.95 43.98
N ALA A 121 -54.36 10.35 42.77
CA ALA A 121 -55.29 10.62 41.64
C ALA A 121 -55.31 12.07 41.08
N MET A 122 -56.05 12.44 40.02
CA MET A 122 -56.46 11.76 38.77
C MET A 122 -56.78 12.86 37.72
N GLU A 123 -56.88 12.46 36.44
CA GLU A 123 -57.75 13.07 35.40
C GLU A 123 -57.57 14.57 35.03
N GLY A 124 -58.25 14.98 33.95
CA GLY A 124 -58.52 16.39 33.67
C GLY A 124 -58.80 16.68 32.20
N GLY A 125 -57.72 16.87 31.42
CA GLY A 125 -57.77 17.09 29.97
C GLY A 125 -58.38 18.43 29.51
N LYS A 126 -58.39 18.60 28.18
CA LYS A 126 -59.09 19.64 27.39
C LYS A 126 -58.69 21.12 27.60
N GLU A 127 -58.88 22.03 26.63
CA GLU A 127 -58.81 21.96 25.15
C GLU A 127 -58.88 23.41 24.59
N VAL A 128 -58.70 23.56 23.28
CA VAL A 128 -59.16 24.72 22.45
C VAL A 128 -58.48 26.09 22.63
N SER A 129 -58.08 26.59 21.46
CA SER A 129 -57.48 27.86 21.03
C SER A 129 -58.27 29.16 21.24
N GLU A 130 -57.57 30.31 21.13
CA GLU A 130 -57.75 31.43 20.16
C GLU A 130 -56.61 32.45 20.40
N GLN A 131 -55.89 33.03 19.43
CA GLN A 131 -56.16 33.95 18.30
C GLN A 131 -56.35 35.44 18.66
N GLY A 132 -55.64 36.32 17.90
CA GLY A 132 -55.73 37.80 17.91
C GLY A 132 -54.79 38.51 18.91
N SER A 133 -54.36 39.77 18.68
CA SER A 133 -54.33 40.60 17.45
C SER A 133 -53.56 41.91 17.70
N GLU A 134 -52.99 42.51 16.63
CA GLU A 134 -52.61 43.94 16.47
C GLU A 134 -51.56 44.56 17.44
N ILE A 135 -50.46 45.20 17.02
CA ILE A 135 -50.18 46.31 16.06
C ILE A 135 -50.41 47.71 16.66
N GLU A 136 -49.33 48.50 16.71
CA GLU A 136 -49.36 49.97 16.64
C GLU A 136 -48.25 50.46 15.69
N ASN A 137 -48.37 51.69 15.15
CA ASN A 137 -47.65 52.17 13.96
C ASN A 137 -47.20 53.64 14.06
N GLY A 138 -46.15 54.04 13.34
CA GLY A 138 -45.67 55.44 13.22
C GLY A 138 -44.22 55.54 12.73
N ASN A 139 -43.83 55.63 11.44
CA ASN A 139 -44.45 56.09 10.17
C ASN A 139 -44.21 57.58 9.81
N VAL A 140 -44.39 57.92 8.52
CA VAL A 140 -44.31 59.26 7.85
C VAL A 140 -42.87 59.74 7.56
N TYR A 141 -42.44 60.23 6.37
CA TYR A 141 -42.86 60.22 4.93
C TYR A 141 -41.78 61.03 4.14
N ASN A 142 -41.67 61.11 2.80
CA ASN A 142 -41.99 60.28 1.62
C ASN A 142 -41.30 60.92 0.38
N GLY A 143 -41.11 60.19 -0.73
CA GLY A 143 -40.72 60.78 -2.03
C GLY A 143 -40.44 59.78 -3.15
N VAL A 144 -41.13 59.90 -4.30
CA VAL A 144 -41.01 59.01 -5.47
C VAL A 144 -40.87 59.85 -6.75
N LEU A 145 -39.90 59.49 -7.60
CA LEU A 145 -39.96 59.63 -9.07
C LEU A 145 -38.89 58.75 -9.73
N GLU A 146 -39.12 58.33 -10.96
CA GLU A 146 -38.40 57.22 -11.62
C GLU A 146 -37.14 57.66 -12.37
N GLN A 147 -36.10 56.82 -12.36
CA GLN A 147 -35.54 56.21 -13.58
C GLN A 147 -34.66 54.97 -13.26
N LEU A 148 -34.46 54.11 -14.26
CA LEU A 148 -33.90 52.75 -14.21
C LEU A 148 -32.45 52.69 -14.78
N PRO A 149 -31.70 51.56 -14.73
CA PRO A 149 -31.92 50.26 -14.04
C PRO A 149 -30.69 49.70 -13.24
N SER A 150 -30.89 48.52 -12.64
CA SER A 150 -29.92 47.40 -12.45
C SER A 150 -28.59 47.59 -11.69
N ASN A 151 -28.43 46.88 -10.55
CA ASN A 151 -27.43 45.80 -10.42
C ASN A 151 -27.57 44.98 -9.11
N ALA A 152 -26.84 43.84 -9.07
CA ALA A 152 -26.55 42.94 -7.94
C ALA A 152 -27.64 41.96 -7.45
N GLU A 153 -27.43 40.67 -7.74
CA GLU A 153 -27.91 39.50 -6.97
C GLU A 153 -26.70 38.73 -6.39
N GLU A 154 -26.95 37.78 -5.50
CA GLU A 154 -25.91 37.10 -4.71
C GLU A 154 -25.24 35.88 -5.39
N THR A 155 -24.00 35.67 -4.97
CA THR A 155 -23.09 34.54 -5.18
C THR A 155 -23.68 33.14 -5.39
N SER A 156 -23.03 32.33 -6.26
CA SER A 156 -22.40 31.06 -5.82
C SER A 156 -21.47 30.44 -6.89
N ALA A 157 -20.73 29.40 -6.48
CA ALA A 157 -19.99 28.41 -7.30
C ALA A 157 -18.75 28.89 -8.09
N LEU A 158 -17.57 28.69 -7.47
CA LEU A 158 -16.29 28.56 -8.19
C LEU A 158 -16.24 27.26 -8.99
N THR A 159 -15.92 27.36 -10.28
CA THR A 159 -15.33 26.25 -11.07
C THR A 159 -13.97 26.71 -11.60
N TYR A 160 -12.88 26.14 -11.08
CA TYR A 160 -11.55 26.33 -11.64
C TYR A 160 -11.43 25.56 -12.96
N ASN A 161 -11.75 26.23 -14.07
CA ASN A 161 -11.26 25.83 -15.38
C ASN A 161 -9.84 26.39 -15.56
N VAL A 162 -8.91 25.54 -15.95
CA VAL A 162 -7.60 25.98 -16.45
C VAL A 162 -7.76 26.30 -17.93
N ALA A 163 -7.79 27.59 -18.25
CA ALA A 163 -7.60 28.12 -19.59
C ALA A 163 -6.74 29.39 -19.45
N ALA A 164 -5.62 29.46 -20.15
CA ALA A 164 -4.76 30.62 -20.14
C ALA A 164 -5.25 31.64 -21.18
N ASP A 165 -5.51 32.88 -20.75
CA ASP A 165 -5.64 34.08 -21.60
C ASP A 165 -5.73 35.35 -20.69
N ASP A 166 -4.72 35.58 -19.83
CA ASP A 166 -4.66 36.79 -18.96
C ASP A 166 -3.24 37.33 -18.67
N GLU A 167 -2.16 36.62 -19.01
CA GLU A 167 -0.78 37.09 -18.77
C GLU A 167 -0.32 38.22 -19.72
N LEU A 168 -1.17 38.71 -20.63
CA LEU A 168 -0.83 39.78 -21.57
C LEU A 168 -1.01 41.21 -21.03
N GLN A 169 -1.81 41.43 -19.97
CA GLN A 169 -2.10 42.80 -19.49
C GLN A 169 -1.10 43.32 -18.43
N HIS A 170 -0.48 42.45 -17.63
CA HIS A 170 0.55 42.89 -16.66
C HIS A 170 1.90 43.25 -17.30
N ALA A 171 2.10 42.98 -18.60
CA ALA A 171 3.28 43.42 -19.33
C ALA A 171 3.29 44.94 -19.59
N GLU A 172 2.13 45.54 -19.90
CA GLU A 172 2.04 46.96 -20.26
C GLU A 172 2.26 47.90 -19.06
N GLU A 173 1.80 47.51 -17.86
CA GLU A 173 2.05 48.27 -16.62
C GLU A 173 3.54 48.28 -16.23
N ALA A 174 4.27 47.20 -16.53
CA ALA A 174 5.70 47.07 -16.23
C ALA A 174 6.59 47.92 -17.14
N ASP A 175 6.32 47.95 -18.45
CA ASP A 175 7.03 48.87 -19.37
C ASP A 175 6.63 50.34 -19.06
N ALA A 176 5.36 50.64 -18.69
CA ALA A 176 4.95 51.99 -18.29
C ALA A 176 5.69 52.51 -17.03
N ALA A 177 5.84 51.67 -16.00
CA ALA A 177 6.65 51.99 -14.82
C ALA A 177 8.14 52.18 -15.16
N SER A 178 8.66 51.40 -16.11
CA SER A 178 10.04 51.51 -16.60
C SER A 178 10.26 52.82 -17.36
N GLN A 179 9.33 53.20 -18.25
CA GLN A 179 9.33 54.48 -18.97
C GLN A 179 9.37 55.67 -18.00
N SER A 180 8.54 55.63 -16.95
CA SER A 180 8.49 56.67 -15.92
C SER A 180 9.81 56.82 -15.16
N LEU A 181 10.56 55.74 -14.94
CA LEU A 181 11.87 55.81 -14.30
C LEU A 181 12.92 56.43 -15.24
N VAL A 182 12.89 56.09 -16.53
CA VAL A 182 13.79 56.63 -17.55
C VAL A 182 13.60 58.14 -17.70
N ASP A 183 12.36 58.63 -17.81
CA ASP A 183 12.06 60.06 -17.90
C ASP A 183 12.47 60.83 -16.62
N SER A 184 12.25 60.21 -15.44
CA SER A 184 12.66 60.78 -14.15
C SER A 184 14.18 60.87 -13.98
N MET A 185 14.95 59.93 -14.56
CA MET A 185 16.41 60.00 -14.55
C MET A 185 16.95 60.99 -15.60
N SER A 186 16.29 61.06 -16.77
CA SER A 186 16.60 61.99 -17.85
C SER A 186 16.55 63.46 -17.40
N THR A 187 15.60 63.81 -16.51
CA THR A 187 15.47 65.18 -15.99
C THR A 187 16.57 65.63 -15.02
N THR A 188 17.42 64.70 -14.53
CA THR A 188 18.39 64.98 -13.45
C THR A 188 19.83 65.15 -13.95
N ILE A 189 20.13 64.92 -15.23
CA ILE A 189 21.51 64.97 -15.79
C ILE A 189 21.61 65.99 -16.92
N THR A 190 21.87 67.26 -16.56
CA THR A 190 22.20 68.30 -17.54
C THR A 190 23.68 68.28 -17.92
N ILE A 191 23.94 68.15 -19.22
CA ILE A 191 25.20 68.41 -19.96
C ILE A 191 26.31 67.35 -19.84
N SER A 192 26.40 66.54 -20.89
CA SER A 192 27.64 66.37 -21.66
C SER A 192 27.28 66.34 -23.15
N GLU A 193 27.85 67.22 -23.98
CA GLU A 193 27.42 67.38 -25.38
C GLU A 193 27.73 66.16 -26.27
N ASP A 194 28.68 65.32 -25.87
CA ASP A 194 28.92 64.01 -26.47
C ASP A 194 27.85 62.99 -26.03
N GLY A 195 26.83 62.76 -26.85
CA GLY A 195 25.74 61.78 -26.65
C GLY A 195 26.14 60.30 -26.50
N SER A 196 27.42 60.02 -26.25
CA SER A 196 28.00 58.71 -25.96
C SER A 196 27.36 58.01 -24.76
N PHE A 197 27.01 58.74 -23.69
CA PHE A 197 26.53 58.13 -22.44
C PHE A 197 25.15 57.47 -22.59
N ILE A 198 24.22 58.15 -23.27
CA ILE A 198 22.88 57.60 -23.60
C ILE A 198 23.06 56.34 -24.46
N LYS A 199 23.88 56.42 -25.51
CA LYS A 199 24.13 55.31 -26.43
C LYS A 199 24.77 54.09 -25.74
N ILE A 200 25.62 54.31 -24.74
CA ILE A 200 26.18 53.23 -23.90
C ILE A 200 25.09 52.62 -23.00
N MET A 201 24.15 53.42 -22.48
CA MET A 201 23.03 52.93 -21.68
C MET A 201 22.07 52.06 -22.51
N GLU A 202 21.68 52.53 -23.70
CA GLU A 202 20.83 51.79 -24.66
C GLU A 202 21.47 50.45 -25.06
N ASP A 203 22.76 50.46 -25.40
CA ASP A 203 23.52 49.26 -25.81
C ASP A 203 23.77 48.30 -24.63
N LEU A 204 23.60 48.75 -23.38
CA LEU A 204 23.63 47.91 -22.18
C LEU A 204 22.24 47.33 -21.88
N MET A 205 21.18 48.16 -21.88
CA MET A 205 19.79 47.71 -21.68
C MET A 205 19.38 46.69 -22.73
N LYS A 206 19.82 46.87 -23.99
CA LYS A 206 19.60 45.89 -25.05
C LYS A 206 20.24 44.53 -24.73
N LYS A 207 21.50 44.52 -24.28
CA LYS A 207 22.21 43.28 -23.91
C LYS A 207 21.60 42.59 -22.70
N VAL A 208 20.99 43.35 -21.78
CA VAL A 208 20.21 42.79 -20.66
C VAL A 208 18.91 42.16 -21.17
N LYS A 209 18.08 42.87 -21.94
CA LYS A 209 16.84 42.28 -22.52
C LYS A 209 17.13 41.08 -23.45
N ASP A 210 18.25 41.11 -24.20
CA ASP A 210 18.71 39.96 -25.01
C ASP A 210 19.14 38.77 -24.11
N ALA A 211 19.79 39.01 -22.97
CA ALA A 211 20.18 37.95 -22.02
C ALA A 211 18.97 37.36 -21.27
N GLU A 212 18.05 38.20 -20.78
CA GLU A 212 16.79 37.77 -20.14
C GLU A 212 15.96 36.89 -21.08
N LYS A 213 15.86 37.28 -22.36
CA LYS A 213 15.19 36.48 -23.38
C LYS A 213 15.85 35.12 -23.59
N ASN A 214 17.19 35.06 -23.64
CA ASN A 214 17.91 33.79 -23.77
C ASN A 214 17.69 32.88 -22.55
N ILE A 215 17.63 33.45 -21.33
CA ILE A 215 17.34 32.70 -20.10
C ILE A 215 15.90 32.15 -20.11
N LEU A 216 14.92 32.92 -20.57
CA LEU A 216 13.53 32.47 -20.74
C LEU A 216 13.44 31.26 -21.69
N THR A 217 13.98 31.37 -22.90
CA THR A 217 13.97 30.27 -23.88
C THR A 217 14.70 29.02 -23.38
N LEU A 218 15.77 29.18 -22.58
CA LEU A 218 16.50 28.07 -21.98
C LEU A 218 15.68 27.39 -20.86
N ASN A 219 14.91 28.16 -20.09
CA ASN A 219 13.98 27.62 -19.08
C ASN A 219 12.76 26.92 -19.72
N GLU A 220 12.23 27.41 -20.82
CA GLU A 220 11.16 26.73 -21.59
C GLU A 220 11.66 25.37 -22.13
N ALA A 221 12.83 25.35 -22.77
CA ALA A 221 13.45 24.11 -23.27
C ALA A 221 13.77 23.12 -22.12
N ARG A 222 14.15 23.62 -20.94
CA ARG A 222 14.36 22.84 -19.71
C ARG A 222 13.06 22.16 -19.25
N ILE A 223 11.94 22.90 -19.20
CA ILE A 223 10.64 22.35 -18.76
C ILE A 223 10.19 21.25 -19.71
N GLN A 224 10.17 21.51 -21.02
CA GLN A 224 9.79 20.51 -22.03
C GLN A 224 10.69 19.26 -21.98
N SER A 225 11.99 19.43 -21.74
CA SER A 225 12.91 18.31 -21.57
C SER A 225 12.61 17.48 -20.32
N LEU A 226 12.26 18.12 -19.19
CA LEU A 226 11.91 17.42 -17.95
C LEU A 226 10.59 16.63 -18.09
N GLU A 227 9.58 17.19 -18.75
CA GLU A 227 8.32 16.51 -19.03
C GLU A 227 8.52 15.27 -19.93
N GLN A 228 9.34 15.40 -20.97
CA GLN A 228 9.74 14.27 -21.82
C GLN A 228 10.51 13.20 -21.05
N LEU A 229 11.40 13.60 -20.13
CA LEU A 229 12.15 12.66 -19.28
C LEU A 229 11.26 11.92 -18.28
N GLU A 230 10.24 12.57 -17.71
CA GLU A 230 9.25 11.85 -16.90
C GLU A 230 8.44 10.85 -17.74
N GLN A 231 8.07 11.20 -18.97
CA GLN A 231 7.36 10.26 -19.85
C GLN A 231 8.25 9.06 -20.21
N ILE A 232 9.51 9.27 -20.58
CA ILE A 232 10.49 8.21 -20.85
C ILE A 232 10.68 7.30 -19.62
N ARG A 233 10.75 7.89 -18.42
CA ARG A 233 10.82 7.12 -17.17
C ARG A 233 9.56 6.30 -16.93
N ARG A 234 8.36 6.89 -17.05
CA ARG A 234 7.07 6.18 -16.89
C ARG A 234 6.92 5.05 -17.91
N ASP A 235 7.41 5.24 -19.13
CA ASP A 235 7.48 4.19 -20.15
C ASP A 235 8.50 3.10 -19.80
N ASN A 236 9.64 3.43 -19.19
CA ASN A 236 10.63 2.44 -18.72
C ASN A 236 10.09 1.59 -17.56
N ASP A 237 9.51 2.24 -16.54
CA ASP A 237 8.86 1.60 -15.40
C ASP A 237 7.74 0.64 -15.88
N THR A 238 7.02 1.02 -16.95
CA THR A 238 5.99 0.18 -17.60
C THR A 238 6.59 -1.02 -18.36
N LEU A 239 7.67 -0.83 -19.13
CA LEU A 239 8.35 -1.90 -19.86
C LEU A 239 9.01 -2.91 -18.92
N GLN A 240 9.60 -2.45 -17.82
CA GLN A 240 10.16 -3.32 -16.80
C GLN A 240 9.07 -4.16 -16.12
N ALA A 241 7.92 -3.57 -15.76
CA ALA A 241 6.79 -4.33 -15.24
C ALA A 241 6.24 -5.37 -16.25
N GLN A 242 6.23 -5.05 -17.55
CA GLN A 242 5.88 -6.01 -18.60
C GLN A 242 6.90 -7.16 -18.71
N LEU A 243 8.21 -6.87 -18.60
CA LEU A 243 9.25 -7.90 -18.57
C LEU A 243 9.09 -8.82 -17.36
N GLU A 244 8.86 -8.27 -16.16
CA GLU A 244 8.68 -9.06 -14.93
C GLU A 244 7.46 -9.99 -15.05
N VAL A 245 6.35 -9.53 -15.66
CA VAL A 245 5.18 -10.36 -15.96
C VAL A 245 5.50 -11.45 -16.99
N LEU A 246 6.20 -11.13 -18.08
CA LEU A 246 6.60 -12.13 -19.10
C LEU A 246 7.58 -13.17 -18.54
N GLN A 247 8.52 -12.76 -17.68
CA GLN A 247 9.41 -13.69 -16.97
C GLN A 247 8.66 -14.60 -16.00
N LEU A 248 7.68 -14.06 -15.27
CA LEU A 248 6.81 -14.87 -14.40
C LEU A 248 5.99 -15.89 -15.20
N GLN A 249 5.40 -15.47 -16.32
CA GLN A 249 4.63 -16.33 -17.23
C GLN A 249 5.52 -17.40 -17.88
N LEU A 250 6.74 -17.05 -18.30
CA LEU A 250 7.69 -18.01 -18.84
C LEU A 250 8.12 -19.02 -17.76
N ALA A 251 8.41 -18.58 -16.52
CA ALA A 251 8.74 -19.47 -15.41
C ALA A 251 7.57 -20.42 -15.06
N GLU A 252 6.33 -19.93 -15.09
CA GLU A 252 5.13 -20.76 -14.90
C GLU A 252 4.95 -21.76 -16.06
N ALA A 253 5.20 -21.34 -17.30
CA ALA A 253 5.18 -22.21 -18.48
C ALA A 253 6.29 -23.28 -18.43
N ASP A 254 7.47 -22.93 -17.91
CA ASP A 254 8.60 -23.84 -17.71
C ASP A 254 8.32 -24.88 -16.59
N ILE A 255 7.58 -24.47 -15.55
CA ILE A 255 7.04 -25.38 -14.53
C ILE A 255 5.97 -26.30 -15.13
N LYS A 256 5.06 -25.77 -15.96
CA LYS A 256 4.07 -26.55 -16.72
C LYS A 256 4.74 -27.53 -17.70
N LEU A 257 5.88 -27.17 -18.31
CA LEU A 257 6.68 -28.04 -19.16
C LEU A 257 7.41 -29.15 -18.36
N LYS A 258 7.86 -28.85 -17.14
CA LYS A 258 8.41 -29.85 -16.19
C LYS A 258 7.32 -30.81 -15.69
N ALA A 259 6.08 -30.34 -15.48
CA ALA A 259 4.94 -31.22 -15.22
C ALA A 259 4.54 -32.05 -16.47
N ALA A 260 4.50 -31.44 -17.66
CA ALA A 260 4.20 -32.10 -18.92
C ALA A 260 5.22 -33.22 -19.26
N THR A 261 6.49 -33.05 -18.89
CA THR A 261 7.51 -34.09 -19.05
C THR A 261 7.42 -35.21 -18.01
N GLN A 262 6.73 -35.02 -16.89
CA GLN A 262 6.28 -36.11 -15.99
C GLN A 262 5.01 -36.79 -16.53
N GLU A 263 4.04 -36.03 -17.03
CA GLU A 263 2.85 -36.56 -17.73
C GLU A 263 3.22 -37.38 -18.98
N LYS A 264 4.37 -37.12 -19.62
CA LYS A 264 4.94 -37.98 -20.67
C LYS A 264 5.28 -39.41 -20.21
N ALA A 265 5.42 -39.66 -18.91
CA ALA A 265 5.49 -41.01 -18.35
C ALA A 265 4.09 -41.61 -18.20
N ARG A 266 3.08 -40.84 -17.76
CA ARG A 266 1.67 -41.26 -17.72
C ARG A 266 1.15 -41.61 -19.11
N THR A 267 1.47 -40.84 -20.16
CA THR A 267 1.04 -41.18 -21.53
C THR A 267 1.62 -42.51 -22.01
N LYS A 268 2.81 -42.93 -21.53
CA LYS A 268 3.35 -44.26 -21.80
C LYS A 268 2.62 -45.35 -21.04
N LEU A 269 2.31 -45.13 -19.76
CA LEU A 269 1.52 -46.07 -18.96
C LEU A 269 0.11 -46.24 -19.54
N LEU A 270 -0.49 -45.17 -20.08
CA LEU A 270 -1.75 -45.22 -20.81
C LEU A 270 -1.61 -45.96 -22.14
N GLU A 271 -0.52 -45.81 -22.88
CA GLU A 271 -0.22 -46.60 -24.10
C GLU A 271 -0.06 -48.09 -23.77
N GLU A 272 0.67 -48.44 -22.70
CA GLU A 272 0.84 -49.80 -22.19
C GLU A 272 -0.50 -50.41 -21.68
N GLU A 273 -1.36 -49.62 -21.03
CA GLU A 273 -2.70 -50.05 -20.60
C GLU A 273 -3.67 -50.23 -21.78
N ILE A 274 -3.59 -49.36 -22.79
CA ILE A 274 -4.33 -49.47 -24.05
C ILE A 274 -3.99 -50.78 -24.78
N ASP A 275 -2.71 -51.13 -24.87
CA ASP A 275 -2.28 -52.39 -25.50
C ASP A 275 -2.67 -53.62 -24.66
N ALA A 276 -2.60 -53.53 -23.33
CA ALA A 276 -3.06 -54.59 -22.43
C ALA A 276 -4.59 -54.81 -22.48
N LEU A 277 -5.38 -53.75 -22.68
CA LEU A 277 -6.83 -53.83 -22.91
C LEU A 277 -7.15 -54.41 -24.29
N LYS A 278 -6.40 -54.03 -25.34
CA LYS A 278 -6.54 -54.61 -26.69
C LYS A 278 -6.23 -56.11 -26.70
N GLY A 279 -5.20 -56.56 -25.97
CA GLY A 279 -4.87 -57.97 -25.81
C GLY A 279 -6.01 -58.79 -25.19
N LYS A 280 -6.58 -58.32 -24.08
CA LYS A 280 -7.72 -58.99 -23.40
C LYS A 280 -8.98 -59.03 -24.26
N LEU A 281 -9.24 -57.96 -25.00
CA LEU A 281 -10.37 -57.90 -25.92
C LEU A 281 -10.21 -58.93 -27.05
N LEU A 282 -8.99 -59.12 -27.56
CA LEU A 282 -8.65 -60.18 -28.53
C LEU A 282 -8.83 -61.58 -27.93
N GLU A 283 -8.29 -61.83 -26.73
CA GLU A 283 -8.43 -63.10 -26.00
C GLU A 283 -9.90 -63.45 -25.75
N ASN A 284 -10.73 -62.48 -25.34
CA ASN A 284 -12.18 -62.66 -25.18
C ASN A 284 -12.91 -62.93 -26.51
N LEU A 285 -12.45 -62.37 -27.64
CA LEU A 285 -13.00 -62.64 -28.97
C LEU A 285 -12.60 -64.04 -29.49
N GLU A 286 -11.36 -64.47 -29.27
CA GLU A 286 -10.88 -65.82 -29.60
C GLU A 286 -11.57 -66.89 -28.73
N LEU A 287 -11.80 -66.60 -27.45
CA LEU A 287 -12.61 -67.45 -26.55
C LEU A 287 -14.06 -67.55 -27.04
N MET A 288 -14.70 -66.45 -27.48
CA MET A 288 -16.05 -66.54 -28.04
C MET A 288 -16.10 -67.33 -29.36
N ASN A 289 -15.12 -67.18 -30.25
CA ASN A 289 -15.04 -67.95 -31.49
C ASN A 289 -14.80 -69.45 -31.24
N THR A 290 -13.95 -69.81 -30.28
CA THR A 290 -13.68 -71.22 -29.94
C THR A 290 -14.87 -71.87 -29.21
N VAL A 291 -15.47 -71.17 -28.25
CA VAL A 291 -16.70 -71.62 -27.55
C VAL A 291 -17.90 -71.75 -28.51
N SER A 292 -17.93 -71.01 -29.62
CA SER A 292 -18.93 -71.19 -30.69
C SER A 292 -18.69 -72.41 -31.60
N SER A 293 -17.61 -73.17 -31.41
CA SER A 293 -17.28 -74.37 -32.22
C SER A 293 -17.39 -75.70 -31.47
N GLN A 294 -17.82 -75.67 -30.21
CA GLN A 294 -18.17 -76.83 -29.38
C GLN A 294 -19.55 -76.59 -28.75
N ASP A 295 -20.31 -77.65 -28.46
CA ASP A 295 -21.66 -77.54 -27.88
C ASP A 295 -21.60 -76.96 -26.45
N ALA A 296 -21.71 -75.64 -26.33
CA ALA A 296 -21.46 -74.90 -25.09
C ALA A 296 -22.64 -74.01 -24.66
N ASP A 297 -22.85 -73.91 -23.34
CA ASP A 297 -23.98 -73.18 -22.76
C ASP A 297 -24.01 -71.69 -23.15
N ASN A 298 -25.18 -71.24 -23.61
CA ASN A 298 -25.48 -69.86 -24.00
C ASN A 298 -25.17 -68.82 -22.87
N ALA A 299 -25.24 -69.25 -21.61
CA ALA A 299 -24.84 -68.45 -20.46
C ALA A 299 -23.34 -68.07 -20.47
N THR A 300 -22.47 -68.98 -20.96
CA THR A 300 -21.02 -68.78 -21.04
C THR A 300 -20.66 -67.78 -22.13
N LEU A 301 -21.30 -67.85 -23.29
CA LEU A 301 -21.16 -66.84 -24.36
C LEU A 301 -21.63 -65.46 -23.90
N SER A 302 -22.80 -65.38 -23.25
CA SER A 302 -23.32 -64.11 -22.69
C SER A 302 -22.39 -63.47 -21.65
N LYS A 303 -21.64 -64.28 -20.90
CA LYS A 303 -20.65 -63.80 -19.91
C LYS A 303 -19.42 -63.15 -20.59
N HIS A 304 -18.85 -63.80 -21.61
CA HIS A 304 -17.68 -63.26 -22.32
C HIS A 304 -18.03 -62.03 -23.15
N ALA A 305 -19.20 -62.00 -23.80
CA ALA A 305 -19.69 -60.83 -24.52
C ALA A 305 -19.76 -59.57 -23.62
N LYS A 306 -20.34 -59.70 -22.42
CA LYS A 306 -20.41 -58.60 -21.44
C LYS A 306 -19.03 -58.18 -20.89
N SER A 307 -18.07 -59.10 -20.85
CA SER A 307 -16.68 -58.77 -20.50
C SER A 307 -16.03 -57.93 -21.59
N ALA A 308 -16.16 -58.37 -22.85
CA ALA A 308 -15.65 -57.66 -24.03
C ALA A 308 -16.29 -56.26 -24.18
N GLU A 309 -17.59 -56.12 -23.97
CA GLU A 309 -18.28 -54.81 -23.93
C GLU A 309 -17.69 -53.89 -22.83
N SER A 310 -17.44 -54.42 -21.63
CA SER A 310 -16.83 -53.64 -20.54
C SER A 310 -15.37 -53.27 -20.81
N GLU A 311 -14.62 -54.08 -21.57
CA GLU A 311 -13.23 -53.81 -21.92
C GLU A 311 -13.12 -52.79 -23.06
N ALA A 312 -13.97 -52.92 -24.10
CA ALA A 312 -14.08 -51.94 -25.17
C ALA A 312 -14.51 -50.55 -24.65
N ALA A 313 -15.44 -50.50 -23.70
CA ALA A 313 -15.87 -49.25 -23.07
C ALA A 313 -14.75 -48.56 -22.26
N LYS A 314 -13.88 -49.33 -21.60
CA LYS A 314 -12.68 -48.80 -20.91
C LYS A 314 -11.65 -48.31 -21.91
N LEU A 315 -11.33 -49.12 -22.92
CA LEU A 315 -10.38 -48.79 -23.97
C LEU A 315 -10.71 -47.45 -24.65
N ALA A 316 -11.98 -47.24 -25.02
CA ALA A 316 -12.44 -45.98 -25.62
C ALA A 316 -12.29 -44.76 -24.68
N ALA A 317 -12.43 -44.94 -23.36
CA ALA A 317 -12.20 -43.88 -22.39
C ALA A 317 -10.70 -43.56 -22.23
N THR A 318 -9.84 -44.57 -22.11
CA THR A 318 -8.38 -44.40 -22.00
C THR A 318 -7.79 -43.77 -23.26
N GLU A 319 -8.25 -44.18 -24.46
CA GLU A 319 -7.85 -43.54 -25.72
C GLU A 319 -8.34 -42.09 -25.83
N ALA A 320 -9.50 -41.74 -25.27
CA ALA A 320 -9.97 -40.35 -25.24
C ALA A 320 -9.12 -39.48 -24.30
N GLU A 321 -8.76 -39.96 -23.10
CA GLU A 321 -7.87 -39.26 -22.15
C GLU A 321 -6.50 -39.00 -22.77
N MET A 322 -5.88 -40.03 -23.36
CA MET A 322 -4.59 -39.90 -24.04
C MET A 322 -4.63 -38.86 -25.18
N ASN A 323 -5.70 -38.85 -25.99
CA ASN A 323 -5.86 -37.91 -27.10
C ASN A 323 -6.12 -36.47 -26.64
N GLN A 324 -6.73 -36.26 -25.47
CA GLN A 324 -6.88 -34.94 -24.87
C GLN A 324 -5.52 -34.41 -24.38
N LEU A 325 -4.78 -35.20 -23.59
CA LEU A 325 -3.45 -34.85 -23.10
C LEU A 325 -2.46 -34.52 -24.25
N LYS A 326 -2.54 -35.25 -25.37
CA LYS A 326 -1.70 -34.98 -26.56
C LYS A 326 -2.04 -33.64 -27.25
N LYS A 327 -3.28 -33.16 -27.19
CA LYS A 327 -3.67 -31.82 -27.72
C LYS A 327 -3.22 -30.69 -26.80
N GLU A 328 -3.42 -30.84 -25.49
CA GLU A 328 -3.04 -29.83 -24.49
C GLU A 328 -1.52 -29.58 -24.53
N ASN A 329 -0.71 -30.65 -24.62
CA ASN A 329 0.72 -30.55 -24.82
C ASN A 329 1.14 -29.78 -26.09
N GLN A 330 0.39 -29.95 -27.20
CA GLN A 330 0.67 -29.23 -28.45
C GLN A 330 0.27 -27.74 -28.40
N MET A 331 -0.71 -27.38 -27.57
CA MET A 331 -1.09 -25.98 -27.34
C MET A 331 -0.03 -25.27 -26.50
N LEU A 332 0.36 -25.85 -25.36
CA LEU A 332 1.43 -25.32 -24.49
C LEU A 332 2.75 -25.06 -25.22
N HIS A 333 3.15 -25.93 -26.17
CA HIS A 333 4.36 -25.71 -26.98
C HIS A 333 4.26 -24.51 -27.94
N LYS A 334 3.05 -24.15 -28.40
CA LYS A 334 2.86 -22.93 -29.20
C LYS A 334 2.92 -21.68 -28.33
N ASP A 335 2.28 -21.73 -27.17
CA ASP A 335 2.21 -20.62 -26.23
C ASP A 335 3.63 -20.27 -25.70
N ILE A 336 4.44 -21.29 -25.37
CA ILE A 336 5.86 -21.11 -25.01
C ILE A 336 6.67 -20.44 -26.13
N ASN A 337 6.51 -20.88 -27.39
CA ASN A 337 7.23 -20.30 -28.52
C ASN A 337 6.82 -18.85 -28.80
N LEU A 338 5.55 -18.48 -28.54
CA LEU A 338 5.07 -17.11 -28.65
C LEU A 338 5.69 -16.21 -27.58
N LEU A 339 5.60 -16.63 -26.31
CA LEU A 339 6.19 -15.91 -25.17
C LEU A 339 7.71 -15.72 -25.33
N GLN A 340 8.43 -16.71 -25.87
CA GLN A 340 9.85 -16.58 -26.19
C GLN A 340 10.12 -15.51 -27.26
N SER A 341 9.25 -15.36 -28.28
CA SER A 341 9.40 -14.32 -29.30
C SER A 341 9.06 -12.91 -28.77
N GLU A 342 8.16 -12.81 -27.80
CA GLU A 342 7.79 -11.55 -27.14
C GLU A 342 8.87 -11.11 -26.14
N LEU A 343 9.45 -12.06 -25.39
CA LEU A 343 10.53 -11.78 -24.44
C LEU A 343 11.79 -11.23 -25.13
N VAL A 344 12.20 -11.77 -26.29
CA VAL A 344 13.36 -11.27 -27.04
C VAL A 344 13.18 -9.80 -27.44
N LYS A 345 12.03 -9.46 -28.04
CA LYS A 345 11.71 -8.07 -28.43
C LYS A 345 11.65 -7.12 -27.23
N THR A 346 11.15 -7.60 -26.10
CA THR A 346 11.09 -6.82 -24.85
C THR A 346 12.50 -6.56 -24.30
N SER A 347 13.42 -7.54 -24.44
CA SER A 347 14.84 -7.37 -24.08
C SER A 347 15.55 -6.34 -24.95
N GLU A 348 15.36 -6.40 -26.28
CA GLU A 348 15.92 -5.43 -27.24
C GLU A 348 15.43 -3.99 -26.95
N GLY A 349 14.15 -3.86 -26.57
CA GLY A 349 13.58 -2.58 -26.10
C GLY A 349 14.26 -2.04 -24.84
N LEU A 350 14.53 -2.89 -23.85
CA LEU A 350 15.18 -2.49 -22.59
C LEU A 350 16.65 -2.11 -22.77
N GLU A 351 17.40 -2.79 -23.64
CA GLU A 351 18.78 -2.38 -23.97
C GLU A 351 18.82 -0.97 -24.58
N THR A 352 17.86 -0.66 -25.46
CA THR A 352 17.77 0.68 -26.07
C THR A 352 17.33 1.74 -25.06
N MET A 353 16.43 1.41 -24.13
CA MET A 353 16.04 2.30 -23.01
C MET A 353 17.20 2.56 -22.03
N ALA A 354 18.05 1.57 -21.79
CA ALA A 354 19.24 1.73 -20.95
C ALA A 354 20.25 2.72 -21.57
N GLN A 355 20.44 2.69 -22.90
CA GLN A 355 21.28 3.66 -23.61
C GLN A 355 20.72 5.09 -23.49
N LEU A 356 19.42 5.30 -23.76
CA LEU A 356 18.79 6.62 -23.55
C LEU A 356 18.96 7.13 -22.11
N GLN A 357 18.91 6.24 -21.11
CA GLN A 357 19.10 6.62 -19.72
C GLN A 357 20.56 7.00 -19.40
N GLN A 358 21.54 6.41 -20.07
CA GLN A 358 22.94 6.84 -19.99
C GLN A 358 23.16 8.21 -20.68
N ASP A 359 22.54 8.41 -21.84
CA ASP A 359 22.68 9.64 -22.62
C ASP A 359 22.04 10.85 -21.89
N ARG A 360 20.91 10.62 -21.19
CA ARG A 360 20.30 11.58 -20.24
C ARG A 360 21.30 12.03 -19.18
N ASP A 361 21.95 11.10 -18.49
CA ASP A 361 22.83 11.42 -17.36
C ASP A 361 24.08 12.19 -17.83
N PHE A 362 24.53 11.94 -19.06
CA PHE A 362 25.58 12.73 -19.72
C PHE A 362 25.12 14.16 -20.05
N LEU A 363 23.94 14.33 -20.67
CA LEU A 363 23.37 15.65 -20.96
C LEU A 363 23.13 16.48 -19.68
N GLN A 364 22.59 15.87 -18.62
CA GLN A 364 22.35 16.57 -17.36
C GLN A 364 23.65 16.94 -16.62
N GLY A 365 24.71 16.14 -16.79
CA GLY A 365 26.07 16.49 -16.38
C GLY A 365 26.66 17.69 -17.13
N LYS A 366 26.28 17.91 -18.39
CA LYS A 366 26.64 19.12 -19.15
C LYS A 366 25.82 20.34 -18.76
N LEU A 367 24.51 20.19 -18.59
CA LEU A 367 23.62 21.28 -18.19
C LEU A 367 24.05 21.88 -16.85
N THR A 368 24.29 21.05 -15.84
CA THR A 368 24.77 21.50 -14.52
C THR A 368 26.15 22.17 -14.56
N LYS A 369 27.02 21.80 -15.51
CA LYS A 369 28.27 22.53 -15.77
C LYS A 369 27.99 23.93 -16.31
N ILE A 370 27.10 24.07 -17.29
CA ILE A 370 26.71 25.37 -17.88
C ILE A 370 26.06 26.28 -16.81
N GLU A 371 25.12 25.76 -16.02
CA GLU A 371 24.53 26.47 -14.85
C GLU A 371 25.63 27.00 -13.91
N SER A 372 26.64 26.18 -13.62
CA SER A 372 27.77 26.56 -12.75
C SER A 372 28.71 27.62 -13.34
N GLN A 373 28.68 27.84 -14.66
CA GLN A 373 29.44 28.89 -15.34
C GLN A 373 28.60 30.17 -15.46
N LEU A 374 27.30 30.07 -15.74
CA LEU A 374 26.37 31.19 -15.76
C LEU A 374 26.33 31.93 -14.41
N ALA A 375 26.18 31.20 -13.30
CA ALA A 375 26.19 31.79 -11.96
C ALA A 375 27.51 32.53 -11.60
N ARG A 376 28.63 32.17 -12.26
CA ARG A 376 29.90 32.90 -12.12
C ARG A 376 29.92 34.17 -12.98
N ALA A 377 29.35 34.13 -14.17
CA ALA A 377 29.19 35.31 -15.03
C ALA A 377 28.31 36.36 -14.35
N GLU A 378 27.16 35.95 -13.78
CA GLU A 378 26.27 36.81 -12.98
C GLU A 378 27.02 37.48 -11.81
N SER A 379 27.80 36.72 -11.05
CA SER A 379 28.61 37.25 -9.94
C SER A 379 29.67 38.26 -10.43
N ASN A 380 30.34 38.01 -11.56
CA ASN A 380 31.30 38.95 -12.14
C ASN A 380 30.59 40.23 -12.66
N ALA A 381 29.38 40.10 -13.21
CA ALA A 381 28.58 41.22 -13.72
C ALA A 381 28.10 42.14 -12.57
N ALA A 382 27.69 41.56 -11.44
CA ALA A 382 27.35 42.32 -10.23
C ALA A 382 28.56 43.08 -9.65
N GLU A 383 29.74 42.46 -9.62
CA GLU A 383 30.99 43.12 -9.20
C GLU A 383 31.38 44.26 -10.16
N LEU A 384 31.24 44.05 -11.47
CA LEU A 384 31.46 45.07 -12.51
C LEU A 384 30.50 46.27 -12.37
N ALA A 385 29.23 46.04 -12.08
CA ALA A 385 28.25 47.10 -11.83
C ALA A 385 28.64 47.96 -10.62
N LYS A 386 29.06 47.32 -9.52
CA LYS A 386 29.56 48.00 -8.31
C LYS A 386 30.80 48.87 -8.60
N LEU A 387 31.80 48.33 -9.29
CA LEU A 387 33.03 49.05 -9.62
C LEU A 387 32.78 50.23 -10.56
N ARG A 388 31.83 50.12 -11.50
CA ARG A 388 31.41 51.23 -12.37
C ARG A 388 30.80 52.39 -11.57
N LEU A 389 29.99 52.10 -10.55
CA LEU A 389 29.44 53.12 -9.64
C LEU A 389 30.53 53.77 -8.78
N GLU A 390 31.46 52.98 -8.22
CA GLU A 390 32.61 53.49 -7.45
C GLU A 390 33.48 54.43 -8.29
N LYS A 391 33.75 54.07 -9.55
CA LYS A 391 34.47 54.93 -10.50
C LYS A 391 33.71 56.23 -10.81
N GLN A 392 32.37 56.20 -10.89
CA GLN A 392 31.57 57.40 -11.13
C GLN A 392 31.69 58.40 -9.96
N VAL A 393 31.68 57.89 -8.72
CA VAL A 393 31.93 58.70 -7.51
C VAL A 393 33.36 59.25 -7.49
N ALA A 394 34.36 58.43 -7.81
CA ALA A 394 35.76 58.87 -7.90
C ALA A 394 35.95 59.97 -8.97
N LEU A 395 35.26 59.88 -10.11
CA LEU A 395 35.30 60.90 -11.16
C LEU A 395 34.65 62.22 -10.73
N GLN A 396 33.52 62.17 -10.01
CA GLN A 396 32.88 63.38 -9.46
C GLN A 396 33.76 64.06 -8.39
N ASN A 397 34.47 63.28 -7.57
CA ASN A 397 35.40 63.81 -6.58
C ASN A 397 36.63 64.46 -7.25
N LEU A 398 37.17 63.83 -8.30
CA LEU A 398 38.25 64.38 -9.11
C LEU A 398 37.85 65.75 -9.71
N GLN A 399 36.69 65.82 -10.38
CA GLN A 399 36.15 67.06 -10.97
C GLN A 399 35.94 68.17 -9.93
N ARG A 400 35.55 67.83 -8.69
CA ARG A 400 35.41 68.81 -7.59
C ARG A 400 36.76 69.39 -7.15
N LEU A 401 37.81 68.57 -7.08
CA LEU A 401 39.17 69.00 -6.75
C LEU A 401 39.77 69.84 -7.90
N GLU A 402 39.62 69.41 -9.15
CA GLU A 402 40.02 70.16 -10.34
C GLU A 402 39.34 71.55 -10.40
N ALA A 403 38.06 71.65 -10.05
CA ALA A 403 37.32 72.92 -10.03
C ALA A 403 37.70 73.85 -8.86
N ALA A 404 38.15 73.32 -7.72
CA ALA A 404 38.57 74.12 -6.57
C ALA A 404 39.92 74.84 -6.83
N ARG A 405 40.85 74.14 -7.48
CA ARG A 405 42.25 74.55 -7.67
C ARG A 405 42.44 75.96 -8.28
N PRO A 406 41.78 76.36 -9.40
CA PRO A 406 41.95 77.70 -9.98
C PRO A 406 41.53 78.84 -9.04
N SER A 407 40.59 78.58 -8.12
CA SER A 407 40.14 79.56 -7.12
C SER A 407 41.22 79.86 -6.07
N LEU A 408 42.03 78.85 -5.72
CA LEU A 408 43.15 78.97 -4.79
C LEU A 408 44.40 79.52 -5.47
N GLU A 409 44.75 79.05 -6.67
CA GLU A 409 45.85 79.61 -7.47
C GLU A 409 45.63 81.12 -7.73
N LYS A 410 44.40 81.53 -8.05
CA LYS A 410 44.02 82.94 -8.23
C LYS A 410 44.10 83.74 -6.92
N LYS A 411 43.75 83.16 -5.78
CA LYS A 411 43.94 83.81 -4.46
C LYS A 411 45.43 84.04 -4.19
N LEU A 412 46.27 83.04 -4.44
CA LEU A 412 47.72 83.10 -4.24
C LEU A 412 48.36 84.22 -5.09
N GLN A 413 47.95 84.35 -6.37
CA GLN A 413 48.36 85.47 -7.22
C GLN A 413 47.89 86.83 -6.69
N ILE A 414 46.64 86.95 -6.25
CA ILE A 414 46.08 88.21 -5.73
C ILE A 414 46.79 88.66 -4.43
N SER A 415 47.22 87.73 -3.58
CA SER A 415 48.06 88.05 -2.41
C SER A 415 49.48 88.48 -2.80
N GLY A 416 50.08 87.87 -3.84
CA GLY A 416 51.44 88.20 -4.28
C GLY A 416 51.58 89.55 -4.99
N VAL A 417 50.54 90.06 -5.65
CA VAL A 417 50.59 91.31 -6.43
C VAL A 417 50.52 92.58 -5.58
N LYS A 418 50.25 92.48 -4.27
CA LYS A 418 50.15 93.65 -3.35
C LYS A 418 51.48 94.07 -2.72
N GLU A 419 52.55 94.13 -3.51
CA GLU A 419 53.82 94.75 -3.12
C GLU A 419 53.79 96.28 -3.28
N SER A 420 53.07 96.97 -2.40
CA SER A 420 53.30 98.39 -2.12
C SER A 420 52.93 98.76 -0.68
N GLU A 421 53.80 99.57 -0.08
CA GLU A 421 53.57 100.40 1.11
C GLU A 421 53.22 99.72 2.46
N THR A 422 54.30 99.33 3.16
CA THR A 422 54.52 99.47 4.63
C THR A 422 53.72 98.64 5.66
N ALA A 423 54.42 98.30 6.75
CA ALA A 423 53.91 97.88 8.06
C ALA A 423 52.88 96.71 8.09
N GLY A 424 53.38 95.47 8.10
CA GLY A 424 52.57 94.26 8.36
C GLY A 424 53.00 93.06 7.51
N GLN A 425 54.24 92.61 7.66
CA GLN A 425 54.83 91.56 6.80
C GLN A 425 54.73 90.14 7.37
N GLN A 426 54.83 89.92 8.68
CA GLN A 426 54.84 88.56 9.24
C GLN A 426 53.48 87.86 9.14
N ASP A 427 52.37 88.53 9.45
CA ASP A 427 51.03 87.92 9.35
C ASP A 427 50.68 87.51 7.91
N LYS A 428 51.10 88.31 6.92
CA LYS A 428 50.93 88.01 5.49
C LYS A 428 51.77 86.83 5.02
N VAL A 429 52.98 86.67 5.56
CA VAL A 429 53.81 85.47 5.31
C VAL A 429 53.10 84.24 5.89
N TYR A 430 52.57 84.32 7.10
CA TYR A 430 51.83 83.22 7.72
C TYR A 430 50.54 82.84 6.96
N GLU A 431 49.81 83.82 6.42
CA GLU A 431 48.65 83.61 5.54
C GLU A 431 49.04 82.96 4.21
N LEU A 432 50.16 83.39 3.61
CA LEU A 432 50.72 82.78 2.40
C LEU A 432 51.20 81.34 2.64
N GLU A 433 51.92 81.08 3.73
CA GLU A 433 52.38 79.73 4.13
C GLU A 433 51.18 78.79 4.37
N ALA A 434 50.11 79.28 5.01
CA ALA A 434 48.87 78.52 5.19
C ALA A 434 48.15 78.23 3.85
N LEU A 435 48.15 79.18 2.90
CA LEU A 435 47.58 78.98 1.55
C LEU A 435 48.43 78.01 0.70
N VAL A 436 49.76 78.08 0.79
CA VAL A 436 50.68 77.14 0.12
C VAL A 436 50.48 75.73 0.68
N SER A 437 50.52 75.56 2.01
CA SER A 437 50.31 74.26 2.65
C SER A 437 48.93 73.68 2.30
N LYS A 438 47.88 74.52 2.19
CA LYS A 438 46.57 74.06 1.75
C LYS A 438 46.57 73.61 0.28
N LEU A 439 47.22 74.35 -0.63
CA LEU A 439 47.40 73.95 -2.02
C LEU A 439 48.20 72.65 -2.17
N GLU A 440 49.25 72.46 -1.36
CA GLU A 440 50.05 71.23 -1.33
C GLU A 440 49.22 70.01 -0.92
N ASN A 441 48.40 70.16 0.14
CA ASN A 441 47.47 69.11 0.58
C ASN A 441 46.40 68.79 -0.48
N GLU A 442 45.74 69.80 -1.05
CA GLU A 442 44.72 69.59 -2.10
C GLU A 442 45.32 68.98 -3.38
N ASN A 443 46.56 69.35 -3.75
CA ASN A 443 47.28 68.74 -4.86
C ASN A 443 47.72 67.29 -4.56
N GLY A 444 48.03 66.97 -3.30
CA GLY A 444 48.26 65.60 -2.84
C GLY A 444 47.01 64.73 -3.01
N SER A 445 45.87 65.17 -2.49
CA SER A 445 44.58 64.46 -2.67
C SER A 445 44.14 64.37 -4.12
N LEU A 446 44.50 65.32 -4.98
CA LEU A 446 44.25 65.25 -6.43
C LEU A 446 45.07 64.12 -7.08
N ILE A 447 46.34 63.95 -6.70
CA ILE A 447 47.21 62.85 -7.18
C ILE A 447 46.64 61.49 -6.73
N GLU A 448 46.19 61.38 -5.48
CA GLU A 448 45.54 60.17 -4.96
C GLU A 448 44.25 59.84 -5.73
N ALA A 449 43.40 60.85 -6.01
CA ALA A 449 42.17 60.67 -6.77
C ALA A 449 42.42 60.24 -8.24
N TYR A 450 43.47 60.75 -8.91
CA TYR A 450 43.87 60.26 -10.23
C TYR A 450 44.29 58.78 -10.17
N ALA A 451 45.13 58.40 -9.19
CA ALA A 451 45.62 57.04 -9.04
C ALA A 451 44.49 56.04 -8.71
N GLU A 452 43.51 56.43 -7.90
CA GLU A 452 42.31 55.64 -7.63
C GLU A 452 41.43 55.47 -8.89
N ASN A 453 41.22 56.54 -9.66
CA ASN A 453 40.43 56.48 -10.89
C ASN A 453 41.09 55.56 -11.95
N GLU A 454 42.41 55.65 -12.12
CA GLU A 454 43.16 54.76 -13.01
C GLU A 454 43.13 53.29 -12.54
N ARG A 455 43.27 53.05 -11.23
CA ARG A 455 43.12 51.71 -10.65
C ARG A 455 41.73 51.12 -10.93
N LEU A 456 40.65 51.86 -10.65
CA LEU A 456 39.28 51.42 -10.91
C LEU A 456 39.03 51.20 -12.41
N ARG A 457 39.56 52.06 -13.28
CA ARG A 457 39.50 51.91 -14.74
C ARG A 457 40.16 50.60 -15.22
N ASN A 458 41.30 50.23 -14.63
CA ASN A 458 41.99 48.99 -14.96
C ASN A 458 41.27 47.75 -14.41
N GLN A 459 40.69 47.81 -13.21
CA GLN A 459 39.88 46.72 -12.64
C GLN A 459 38.60 46.46 -13.46
N ILE A 460 37.89 47.52 -13.86
CA ILE A 460 36.71 47.44 -14.74
C ILE A 460 37.07 46.76 -16.07
N LYS A 461 38.14 47.21 -16.75
CA LYS A 461 38.58 46.64 -18.02
C LYS A 461 38.91 45.14 -17.93
N LEU A 462 39.52 44.71 -16.83
CA LEU A 462 39.85 43.30 -16.60
C LEU A 462 38.59 42.43 -16.38
N LEU A 463 37.58 42.95 -15.68
CA LEU A 463 36.30 42.25 -15.49
C LEU A 463 35.45 42.24 -16.76
N GLU A 464 35.44 43.32 -17.54
CA GLU A 464 34.80 43.38 -18.86
C GLU A 464 35.38 42.34 -19.82
N GLN A 465 36.71 42.17 -19.83
CA GLN A 465 37.36 41.10 -20.60
C GLN A 465 36.96 39.71 -20.10
N ARG A 466 37.05 39.44 -18.79
CA ARG A 466 36.69 38.14 -18.20
C ARG A 466 35.22 37.77 -18.43
N LEU A 467 34.32 38.74 -18.45
CA LEU A 467 32.91 38.53 -18.75
C LEU A 467 32.72 38.16 -20.23
N ALA A 468 33.32 38.91 -21.16
CA ALA A 468 33.25 38.60 -22.60
C ALA A 468 33.86 37.23 -22.96
N GLU A 469 34.95 36.84 -22.29
CA GLU A 469 35.54 35.49 -22.41
C GLU A 469 34.58 34.41 -21.88
N SER A 470 33.94 34.64 -20.73
CA SER A 470 32.94 33.73 -20.15
C SER A 470 31.71 33.58 -21.04
N ASP A 471 31.19 34.68 -21.59
CA ASP A 471 30.03 34.66 -22.50
C ASP A 471 30.34 33.90 -23.80
N ALA A 472 31.59 33.97 -24.29
CA ALA A 472 32.03 33.21 -25.45
C ALA A 472 32.10 31.70 -25.14
N GLU A 473 32.63 31.31 -23.97
CA GLU A 473 32.69 29.90 -23.56
C GLU A 473 31.29 29.30 -23.30
N ILE A 474 30.39 30.07 -22.67
CA ILE A 474 29.01 29.65 -22.41
C ILE A 474 28.26 29.40 -23.72
N ARG A 475 28.33 30.32 -24.70
CA ARG A 475 27.71 30.14 -26.02
C ARG A 475 28.24 28.91 -26.75
N ALA A 476 29.56 28.70 -26.78
CA ALA A 476 30.16 27.52 -27.41
C ALA A 476 29.72 26.20 -26.75
N GLN A 477 29.49 26.18 -25.43
CA GLN A 477 28.95 25.00 -24.74
C GLN A 477 27.44 24.82 -24.96
N MET A 478 26.67 25.91 -25.09
CA MET A 478 25.25 25.84 -25.46
C MET A 478 25.04 25.27 -26.87
N GLU A 479 25.83 25.70 -27.86
CA GLU A 479 25.76 25.15 -29.23
C GLU A 479 26.01 23.63 -29.26
N ILE A 480 27.01 23.16 -28.50
CA ILE A 480 27.31 21.72 -28.36
C ILE A 480 26.18 20.97 -27.64
N TYR A 481 25.65 21.53 -26.54
CA TYR A 481 24.54 20.94 -25.80
C TYR A 481 23.27 20.82 -26.65
N GLN A 482 22.97 21.83 -27.46
CA GLN A 482 21.80 21.85 -28.33
C GLN A 482 21.91 20.81 -29.47
N ALA A 483 23.07 20.69 -30.11
CA ALA A 483 23.30 19.65 -31.13
C ALA A 483 23.21 18.21 -30.58
N GLU A 484 23.64 17.99 -29.33
CA GLU A 484 23.50 16.69 -28.66
C GLU A 484 22.06 16.43 -28.19
N LEU A 485 21.32 17.48 -27.78
CA LEU A 485 19.90 17.39 -27.44
C LEU A 485 19.05 17.03 -28.67
N GLU A 486 19.34 17.62 -29.84
CA GLU A 486 18.70 17.26 -31.12
C GLU A 486 18.97 15.79 -31.50
N ALA A 487 20.20 15.30 -31.31
CA ALA A 487 20.55 13.90 -31.55
C ALA A 487 19.84 12.92 -30.57
N PHE A 488 19.70 13.31 -29.30
CA PHE A 488 18.93 12.57 -28.30
C PHE A 488 17.43 12.54 -28.65
N GLN A 489 16.84 13.68 -29.01
CA GLN A 489 15.45 13.78 -29.46
C GLN A 489 15.18 12.93 -30.71
N ALA A 490 16.09 12.93 -31.70
CA ALA A 490 15.98 12.05 -32.87
C ALA A 490 15.99 10.55 -32.50
N SER A 491 16.77 10.17 -31.49
CA SER A 491 16.85 8.79 -30.99
C SER A 491 15.57 8.38 -30.24
N VAL A 492 14.99 9.29 -29.45
CA VAL A 492 13.68 9.13 -28.80
C VAL A 492 12.55 9.02 -29.84
N GLU A 493 12.54 9.87 -30.88
CA GLU A 493 11.51 9.85 -31.91
C GLU A 493 11.57 8.58 -32.77
N LYS A 494 12.78 8.11 -33.10
CA LYS A 494 12.99 6.80 -33.73
C LYS A 494 12.36 5.67 -32.89
N LEU A 495 12.56 5.68 -31.58
CA LEU A 495 11.94 4.71 -30.67
C LEU A 495 10.41 4.83 -30.60
N LYS A 496 9.83 6.04 -30.66
CA LYS A 496 8.36 6.21 -30.80
C LYS A 496 7.84 5.58 -32.09
N VAL A 497 8.55 5.78 -33.20
CA VAL A 497 8.20 5.19 -34.51
C VAL A 497 8.32 3.66 -34.47
N GLU A 498 9.39 3.10 -33.91
CA GLU A 498 9.54 1.64 -33.75
C GLU A 498 8.50 1.04 -32.79
N LYS A 499 8.09 1.78 -31.75
CA LYS A 499 6.97 1.43 -30.87
C LYS A 499 5.61 1.49 -31.57
N SER A 500 5.39 2.45 -32.47
CA SER A 500 4.19 2.52 -33.34
C SER A 500 4.17 1.46 -34.45
N ALA A 501 5.34 0.91 -34.84
CA ALA A 501 5.41 -0.24 -35.73
C ALA A 501 5.12 -1.58 -35.00
N LEU A 502 5.40 -1.66 -33.69
CA LEU A 502 4.96 -2.77 -32.83
C LEU A 502 3.47 -2.70 -32.49
N SER A 503 2.95 -1.50 -32.20
CA SER A 503 1.52 -1.28 -31.93
C SER A 503 0.79 -0.94 -33.23
N GLY A 504 0.22 -1.96 -33.89
CA GLY A 504 -0.61 -1.83 -35.10
C GLY A 504 -1.94 -1.08 -34.93
N GLU A 505 -2.06 -0.27 -33.88
CA GLU A 505 -3.19 0.57 -33.51
C GLU A 505 -2.64 1.95 -33.12
N LEU A 506 -3.05 3.00 -33.83
CA LEU A 506 -2.80 4.40 -33.44
C LEU A 506 -3.39 4.67 -32.03
N LYS A 507 -3.06 5.81 -31.40
CA LYS A 507 -3.86 6.30 -30.25
C LYS A 507 -5.03 7.16 -30.72
N ALA A 508 -6.02 7.34 -29.84
CA ALA A 508 -7.29 7.98 -30.21
C ALA A 508 -7.11 9.48 -30.52
N ASP A 509 -6.27 10.13 -29.71
CA ASP A 509 -6.00 11.57 -29.76
C ASP A 509 -5.31 12.00 -31.07
N ASP A 510 -4.57 11.07 -31.70
CA ASP A 510 -3.83 11.28 -32.96
C ASP A 510 -4.70 11.18 -34.23
N MET A 511 -6.00 10.85 -34.10
CA MET A 511 -6.88 10.73 -35.27
C MET A 511 -7.24 12.11 -35.85
N PRO A 512 -7.08 12.35 -37.17
CA PRO A 512 -7.40 13.62 -37.81
C PRO A 512 -8.85 14.06 -37.58
N TRP A 513 -9.09 15.38 -37.54
CA TRP A 513 -10.39 15.96 -37.21
C TRP A 513 -11.49 15.60 -38.23
N GLU A 514 -11.08 15.30 -39.46
CA GLU A 514 -11.90 14.77 -40.54
C GLU A 514 -12.50 13.40 -40.20
N PHE A 515 -11.78 12.55 -39.47
CA PHE A 515 -12.29 11.25 -39.00
C PHE A 515 -13.40 11.45 -37.96
N TRP A 516 -13.16 12.27 -36.93
CA TRP A 516 -14.15 12.55 -35.90
C TRP A 516 -15.40 13.23 -36.50
N SER A 517 -15.20 14.17 -37.42
CA SER A 517 -16.27 14.80 -38.19
C SER A 517 -17.08 13.77 -39.01
N HIS A 518 -16.43 12.81 -39.66
CA HIS A 518 -17.09 11.74 -40.41
C HIS A 518 -17.91 10.81 -39.48
N VAL A 519 -17.39 10.46 -38.30
CA VAL A 519 -18.11 9.63 -37.31
C VAL A 519 -19.37 10.37 -36.83
N LEU A 520 -19.24 11.64 -36.45
CA LEU A 520 -20.35 12.49 -36.01
C LEU A 520 -21.44 12.63 -37.10
N LEU A 521 -21.05 12.95 -38.33
CA LEU A 521 -21.97 13.07 -39.47
C LEU A 521 -22.67 11.74 -39.81
N SER A 522 -22.00 10.60 -39.60
CA SER A 522 -22.61 9.27 -39.79
C SER A 522 -23.70 9.00 -38.74
N ILE A 523 -23.41 9.28 -37.46
CA ILE A 523 -24.37 9.16 -36.35
C ILE A 523 -25.59 10.07 -36.58
N ASP A 524 -25.36 11.31 -37.01
CA ASP A 524 -26.40 12.28 -37.31
C ASP A 524 -27.28 11.85 -38.51
N GLY A 525 -26.67 11.29 -39.56
CA GLY A 525 -27.41 10.71 -40.69
C GLY A 525 -28.34 9.58 -40.23
N TRP A 526 -27.82 8.62 -39.43
CA TRP A 526 -28.61 7.50 -38.92
C TRP A 526 -29.69 7.93 -37.90
N LEU A 527 -29.51 9.04 -37.20
CA LEU A 527 -30.55 9.68 -36.39
C LEU A 527 -31.68 10.24 -37.26
N LEU A 528 -31.34 11.01 -38.31
CA LEU A 528 -32.32 11.61 -39.23
C LEU A 528 -33.10 10.54 -40.02
N GLU A 529 -32.43 9.46 -40.42
CA GLU A 529 -33.04 8.29 -41.07
C GLU A 529 -33.78 7.35 -40.10
N LYS A 530 -33.79 7.66 -38.79
CA LYS A 530 -34.44 6.87 -37.72
C LYS A 530 -33.92 5.43 -37.58
N LYS A 531 -32.67 5.20 -37.99
CA LYS A 531 -31.93 3.94 -37.80
C LYS A 531 -31.36 3.81 -36.38
N LEU A 532 -31.10 4.95 -35.72
CA LEU A 532 -30.79 5.05 -34.29
C LEU A 532 -31.97 5.64 -33.50
N SER A 533 -32.06 5.32 -32.20
CA SER A 533 -32.92 6.06 -31.29
C SER A 533 -32.28 7.40 -30.89
N LEU A 534 -33.10 8.38 -30.50
CA LEU A 534 -32.60 9.69 -30.07
C LEU A 534 -31.64 9.58 -28.86
N ALA A 535 -31.90 8.67 -27.93
CA ALA A 535 -31.06 8.48 -26.75
C ALA A 535 -29.72 7.81 -27.10
N ASP A 536 -29.74 6.78 -27.96
CA ASP A 536 -28.52 6.07 -28.38
C ASP A 536 -27.64 6.97 -29.26
N GLY A 537 -28.24 7.73 -30.17
CA GLY A 537 -27.50 8.65 -31.04
C GLY A 537 -26.87 9.82 -30.29
N VAL A 538 -27.56 10.41 -29.30
CA VAL A 538 -26.95 11.43 -28.42
C VAL A 538 -25.78 10.84 -27.63
N ALA A 539 -25.92 9.62 -27.08
CA ALA A 539 -24.84 8.96 -26.36
C ALA A 539 -23.62 8.64 -27.25
N LEU A 540 -23.83 8.17 -28.48
CA LEU A 540 -22.75 7.92 -29.44
C LEU A 540 -22.09 9.21 -29.93
N ARG A 541 -22.88 10.29 -30.14
CA ARG A 541 -22.37 11.61 -30.53
C ARG A 541 -21.47 12.18 -29.43
N GLU A 542 -21.84 12.03 -28.16
CA GLU A 542 -21.02 12.46 -27.01
C GLU A 542 -19.68 11.70 -26.96
N ILE A 543 -19.70 10.37 -27.13
CA ILE A 543 -18.49 9.53 -27.13
C ILE A 543 -17.57 9.87 -28.32
N ALA A 544 -18.13 10.21 -29.49
CA ALA A 544 -17.37 10.70 -30.64
C ALA A 544 -16.80 12.11 -30.43
N TRP A 545 -17.55 13.01 -29.78
CA TRP A 545 -17.13 14.37 -29.45
C TRP A 545 -15.97 14.37 -28.44
N GLN A 546 -16.05 13.50 -27.43
CA GLN A 546 -14.99 13.26 -26.43
C GLN A 546 -13.82 12.41 -26.97
N ARG A 547 -13.79 12.08 -28.27
CA ARG A 547 -12.71 11.35 -28.96
C ARG A 547 -12.34 9.99 -28.35
N GLU A 548 -13.26 9.31 -27.66
CA GLU A 548 -12.92 8.04 -26.98
C GLU A 548 -12.37 6.98 -27.97
N SER A 549 -11.27 6.29 -27.60
CA SER A 549 -10.69 5.24 -28.47
C SER A 549 -11.73 4.23 -28.91
N ARG A 550 -12.60 3.81 -27.98
CA ARG A 550 -13.55 2.71 -28.15
C ARG A 550 -14.49 2.89 -29.34
N ILE A 551 -14.92 4.14 -29.64
CA ILE A 551 -15.78 4.40 -30.79
C ILE A 551 -15.02 4.41 -32.11
N ARG A 552 -13.79 4.94 -32.10
CA ARG A 552 -12.85 4.82 -33.23
C ARG A 552 -12.54 3.35 -33.52
N ASP A 553 -12.19 2.56 -32.51
CA ASP A 553 -11.74 1.18 -32.64
C ASP A 553 -12.81 0.33 -33.37
N VAL A 554 -14.07 0.47 -32.96
CA VAL A 554 -15.22 -0.17 -33.63
C VAL A 554 -15.47 0.40 -35.04
N PHE A 555 -15.42 1.72 -35.23
CA PHE A 555 -15.67 2.35 -36.53
C PHE A 555 -14.58 2.02 -37.57
N VAL A 556 -13.34 1.83 -37.12
CA VAL A 556 -12.20 1.39 -37.95
C VAL A 556 -12.28 -0.12 -38.23
N ALA A 557 -12.55 -0.95 -37.22
CA ALA A 557 -12.66 -2.41 -37.40
C ALA A 557 -13.84 -2.83 -38.29
N LEU A 558 -14.92 -2.04 -38.33
CA LEU A 558 -16.09 -2.28 -39.18
C LEU A 558 -16.09 -1.45 -40.47
N LYS A 559 -14.98 -0.78 -40.80
CA LYS A 559 -14.84 0.04 -42.01
C LYS A 559 -15.00 -0.81 -43.27
N GLY A 560 -16.05 -0.52 -44.06
CA GLY A 560 -16.40 -1.27 -45.27
C GLY A 560 -17.38 -2.43 -45.07
N GLN A 561 -17.84 -2.68 -43.84
CA GLN A 561 -18.97 -3.56 -43.57
C GLN A 561 -20.31 -2.89 -43.95
N PRO A 562 -21.40 -3.65 -44.19
CA PRO A 562 -22.72 -3.06 -44.40
C PRO A 562 -23.15 -2.24 -43.17
N GLU A 563 -23.74 -1.07 -43.43
CA GLU A 563 -24.09 -0.05 -42.43
C GLU A 563 -24.80 -0.59 -41.18
N LYS A 564 -25.73 -1.53 -41.36
CA LYS A 564 -26.46 -2.19 -40.26
C LYS A 564 -25.54 -2.80 -39.20
N ASP A 565 -24.42 -3.38 -39.62
CA ASP A 565 -23.49 -4.07 -38.73
C ASP A 565 -22.54 -3.06 -38.06
N ILE A 566 -22.24 -1.94 -38.72
CA ILE A 566 -21.56 -0.77 -38.11
C ILE A 566 -22.43 -0.20 -36.99
N ILE A 567 -23.72 0.06 -37.26
CA ILE A 567 -24.70 0.53 -36.27
C ILE A 567 -24.82 -0.47 -35.11
N ALA A 568 -24.88 -1.77 -35.39
CA ALA A 568 -24.96 -2.81 -34.36
C ALA A 568 -23.71 -2.85 -33.46
N GLY A 569 -22.52 -2.70 -34.05
CA GLY A 569 -21.25 -2.63 -33.31
C GLY A 569 -21.14 -1.39 -32.42
N LEU A 570 -21.55 -0.22 -32.94
CA LEU A 570 -21.58 1.03 -32.18
C LEU A 570 -22.59 0.95 -31.01
N LEU A 571 -23.77 0.36 -31.23
CA LEU A 571 -24.73 0.09 -30.15
C LEU A 571 -24.21 -0.94 -29.11
N GLU A 572 -23.21 -1.76 -29.43
CA GLU A 572 -22.54 -2.62 -28.45
C GLU A 572 -21.61 -1.83 -27.52
N LEU A 573 -21.05 -0.69 -27.95
CA LEU A 573 -20.24 0.20 -27.09
C LEU A 573 -21.05 0.77 -25.93
N LEU A 574 -22.29 1.21 -26.19
CA LEU A 574 -23.20 1.70 -25.15
C LEU A 574 -23.49 0.64 -24.07
N LYS A 575 -23.30 -0.65 -24.38
CA LYS A 575 -23.45 -1.77 -23.45
C LYS A 575 -22.16 -2.09 -22.68
N THR A 576 -21.00 -1.56 -23.08
CA THR A 576 -19.68 -1.89 -22.50
C THR A 576 -19.14 -0.89 -21.48
N LYS A 577 -20.02 -0.27 -20.68
CA LYS A 577 -19.64 0.14 -19.31
C LYS A 577 -19.39 -1.10 -18.45
N LYS A 578 -18.23 -1.76 -18.65
CA LYS A 578 -17.62 -2.62 -17.63
C LYS A 578 -17.52 -1.78 -16.36
N ARG A 579 -18.13 -2.26 -15.27
CA ARG A 579 -17.78 -1.79 -13.92
C ARG A 579 -16.30 -2.15 -13.69
N PRO A 580 -15.48 -1.27 -13.07
CA PRO A 580 -14.05 -1.53 -12.88
C PRO A 580 -13.77 -2.75 -11.96
N GLY A 581 -14.74 -3.15 -11.14
CA GLY A 581 -14.73 -4.41 -10.43
C GLY A 581 -16.15 -4.97 -10.19
N MET A 582 -16.23 -6.05 -9.41
CA MET A 582 -17.50 -6.65 -8.99
C MET A 582 -18.25 -5.73 -8.02
N HIS A 583 -19.59 -5.80 -8.03
CA HIS A 583 -20.40 -5.23 -6.94
C HIS A 583 -20.63 -6.30 -5.86
N ILE A 584 -20.05 -6.10 -4.68
CA ILE A 584 -20.01 -7.04 -3.56
C ILE A 584 -20.74 -6.41 -2.37
N VAL A 585 -21.80 -7.07 -1.88
CA VAL A 585 -22.54 -6.64 -0.69
C VAL A 585 -22.29 -7.64 0.43
N HIS A 586 -21.59 -7.20 1.49
CA HIS A 586 -21.45 -7.95 2.73
C HIS A 586 -22.70 -7.74 3.60
N ILE A 587 -23.27 -8.82 4.13
CA ILE A 587 -24.34 -8.77 5.13
C ILE A 587 -23.81 -9.49 6.37
N ALA A 588 -23.64 -8.75 7.48
CA ALA A 588 -22.98 -9.24 8.68
C ALA A 588 -23.68 -8.77 9.96
N ALA A 589 -23.37 -9.41 11.08
CA ALA A 589 -23.77 -8.96 12.42
C ALA A 589 -22.71 -8.05 13.09
N GLU A 590 -21.45 -8.10 12.65
CA GLU A 590 -20.34 -7.29 13.15
C GLU A 590 -19.56 -6.64 12.00
N MET A 591 -18.90 -5.52 12.31
CA MET A 591 -17.88 -4.86 11.48
C MET A 591 -16.96 -4.07 12.41
N ALA A 592 -15.65 -4.18 12.25
CA ALA A 592 -14.68 -3.42 13.05
C ALA A 592 -14.49 -1.99 12.49
N PRO A 593 -14.28 -0.97 13.36
CA PRO A 593 -14.42 -0.99 14.81
C PRO A 593 -15.88 -0.83 15.29
N VAL A 594 -16.79 -0.35 14.43
CA VAL A 594 -18.13 0.17 14.80
C VAL A 594 -19.01 -0.78 15.62
N ALA A 595 -19.03 -2.07 15.31
CA ALA A 595 -19.84 -3.08 16.00
C ALA A 595 -19.08 -4.40 16.06
N LYS A 596 -18.34 -4.63 17.16
CA LYS A 596 -17.37 -5.72 17.28
C LYS A 596 -17.50 -6.46 18.61
N VAL A 597 -17.49 -7.80 18.54
CA VAL A 597 -17.43 -8.72 19.69
C VAL A 597 -16.25 -9.69 19.56
N GLY A 598 -15.85 -10.02 18.33
CA GLY A 598 -14.72 -10.89 18.04
C GLY A 598 -14.06 -10.60 16.70
N GLY A 599 -13.39 -11.62 16.15
CA GLY A 599 -12.68 -11.51 14.88
C GLY A 599 -13.58 -11.43 13.64
N LEU A 600 -14.90 -11.69 13.76
CA LEU A 600 -15.82 -11.60 12.61
C LEU A 600 -15.86 -10.16 12.07
N GLY A 601 -15.96 -9.16 12.94
CA GLY A 601 -15.90 -7.76 12.55
C GLY A 601 -14.59 -7.37 11.88
N ASP A 602 -13.46 -7.93 12.35
CA ASP A 602 -12.14 -7.68 11.74
C ASP A 602 -12.03 -8.27 10.33
N VAL A 603 -12.62 -9.45 10.09
CA VAL A 603 -12.69 -10.06 8.76
C VAL A 603 -13.56 -9.25 7.80
N VAL A 604 -14.74 -8.80 8.23
CA VAL A 604 -15.66 -8.01 7.39
C VAL A 604 -14.98 -6.72 6.92
N THR A 605 -14.32 -6.00 7.84
CA THR A 605 -13.61 -4.76 7.50
C THR A 605 -12.35 -5.03 6.67
N GLY A 606 -11.49 -5.96 7.11
CA GLY A 606 -10.21 -6.23 6.45
C GLY A 606 -10.36 -6.79 5.03
N LEU A 607 -11.24 -7.77 4.84
CA LEU A 607 -11.56 -8.33 3.52
C LEU A 607 -12.28 -7.29 2.64
N GLY A 608 -13.19 -6.50 3.22
CA GLY A 608 -13.86 -5.41 2.51
C GLY A 608 -12.88 -4.35 1.98
N ARG A 609 -11.96 -3.85 2.82
CA ARG A 609 -10.90 -2.92 2.41
C ARG A 609 -10.00 -3.53 1.34
N ALA A 610 -9.69 -4.83 1.41
CA ALA A 610 -8.86 -5.53 0.43
C ALA A 610 -9.56 -5.72 -0.94
N PHE A 611 -10.89 -5.89 -0.98
CA PHE A 611 -11.65 -5.84 -2.24
C PHE A 611 -11.77 -4.40 -2.78
N GLN A 612 -11.94 -3.40 -1.92
CA GLN A 612 -12.01 -1.99 -2.32
C GLN A 612 -10.69 -1.53 -2.96
N LYS A 613 -9.55 -1.99 -2.42
CA LYS A 613 -8.20 -1.83 -3.00
C LYS A 613 -7.96 -2.61 -4.31
N ARG A 614 -8.99 -3.27 -4.85
CA ARG A 614 -8.99 -4.01 -6.13
C ARG A 614 -10.11 -3.51 -7.06
N ASP A 615 -10.49 -2.25 -6.90
CA ASP A 615 -11.51 -1.55 -7.69
C ASP A 615 -12.92 -2.19 -7.65
N HIS A 616 -13.18 -3.07 -6.68
CA HIS A 616 -14.50 -3.64 -6.46
C HIS A 616 -15.39 -2.64 -5.70
N LEU A 617 -16.66 -2.53 -6.11
CA LEU A 617 -17.66 -1.77 -5.36
C LEU A 617 -18.10 -2.63 -4.17
N VAL A 618 -17.55 -2.34 -2.99
CA VAL A 618 -17.86 -3.03 -1.73
C VAL A 618 -18.88 -2.19 -0.95
N GLU A 619 -19.94 -2.83 -0.47
CA GLU A 619 -20.90 -2.24 0.46
C GLU A 619 -21.13 -3.19 1.64
N VAL A 620 -21.33 -2.66 2.86
CA VAL A 620 -21.65 -3.47 4.05
C VAL A 620 -23.04 -3.12 4.57
N VAL A 621 -23.82 -4.14 4.94
CA VAL A 621 -25.14 -4.00 5.58
C VAL A 621 -25.07 -4.61 6.98
N LEU A 622 -25.47 -3.83 7.98
CA LEU A 622 -25.44 -4.16 9.41
C LEU A 622 -26.77 -3.82 10.09
N PRO A 623 -27.08 -4.39 11.26
CA PRO A 623 -28.09 -3.83 12.15
C PRO A 623 -27.62 -2.50 12.76
N LYS A 624 -28.52 -1.53 12.93
CA LYS A 624 -28.25 -0.35 13.75
C LYS A 624 -28.44 -0.69 15.23
N TYR A 625 -27.37 -1.11 15.89
CA TYR A 625 -27.38 -1.34 17.34
C TYR A 625 -27.44 -0.03 18.13
N ASP A 626 -28.04 -0.07 19.31
CA ASP A 626 -27.93 1.00 20.31
C ASP A 626 -26.53 1.08 20.92
N CYS A 627 -25.83 -0.06 21.01
CA CYS A 627 -24.49 -0.17 21.61
C CYS A 627 -23.30 -0.07 20.62
N MET A 628 -23.50 0.42 19.39
CA MET A 628 -22.40 0.59 18.42
C MET A 628 -21.54 1.84 18.69
N ASP A 629 -20.28 1.85 18.26
CA ASP A 629 -19.40 3.02 18.39
C ASP A 629 -19.70 4.06 17.29
N TYR A 630 -20.65 4.94 17.60
CA TYR A 630 -21.05 6.07 16.76
C TYR A 630 -19.89 7.03 16.44
N SER A 631 -18.81 7.06 17.23
CA SER A 631 -17.67 7.96 16.97
C SER A 631 -16.80 7.55 15.77
N ARG A 632 -16.94 6.29 15.33
CA ARG A 632 -16.18 5.70 14.21
C ARG A 632 -16.95 5.73 12.88
N ILE A 633 -18.06 6.46 12.80
CA ILE A 633 -18.91 6.53 11.60
C ILE A 633 -18.88 7.94 11.03
N SER A 634 -18.18 8.12 9.91
CA SER A 634 -18.19 9.38 9.16
C SER A 634 -19.50 9.54 8.37
N ASN A 635 -19.99 10.77 8.24
CA ASN A 635 -21.14 11.14 7.40
C ASN A 635 -22.45 10.37 7.70
N LEU A 636 -22.66 9.93 8.95
CA LEU A 636 -23.86 9.20 9.37
C LEU A 636 -25.14 10.02 9.16
N ARG A 637 -26.03 9.56 8.28
CA ARG A 637 -27.32 10.20 7.97
C ARG A 637 -28.42 9.19 7.66
N ILE A 638 -29.68 9.59 7.82
CA ILE A 638 -30.85 8.80 7.41
C ILE A 638 -31.04 8.94 5.89
N LEU A 639 -31.34 7.83 5.20
CA LEU A 639 -31.86 7.85 3.83
C LEU A 639 -33.39 7.94 3.84
N ASN A 640 -33.95 8.82 3.02
CA ASN A 640 -35.40 8.98 2.87
C ASN A 640 -35.99 7.88 1.97
N ILE A 641 -35.92 6.63 2.44
CA ILE A 641 -36.43 5.43 1.76
C ILE A 641 -37.39 4.72 2.71
N ASP A 642 -38.63 4.54 2.27
CA ASP A 642 -39.70 3.89 3.05
C ASP A 642 -39.57 2.35 3.00
N LEU A 643 -38.50 1.81 3.60
CA LEU A 643 -38.18 0.38 3.55
C LEU A 643 -39.16 -0.44 4.39
N ASN A 644 -40.00 -1.20 3.73
CA ASN A 644 -41.02 -2.06 4.35
C ASN A 644 -40.63 -3.54 4.21
N SER A 645 -40.43 -4.24 5.34
CA SER A 645 -40.03 -5.65 5.39
C SER A 645 -41.09 -6.54 6.05
N TYR A 646 -41.25 -7.76 5.52
CA TYR A 646 -42.15 -8.77 6.10
C TYR A 646 -41.57 -9.38 7.38
N PHE A 647 -42.40 -9.56 8.40
CA PHE A 647 -42.13 -10.47 9.52
C PHE A 647 -43.41 -10.97 10.20
N ASP A 648 -43.43 -12.23 10.68
CA ASP A 648 -44.54 -12.85 11.43
C ASP A 648 -45.95 -12.61 10.80
N GLY A 649 -46.05 -12.65 9.46
CA GLY A 649 -47.32 -12.41 8.73
C GLY A 649 -47.67 -10.94 8.46
N HIS A 650 -46.89 -10.00 8.99
CA HIS A 650 -47.11 -8.55 8.88
C HIS A 650 -45.97 -7.84 8.14
N THR A 651 -46.15 -6.54 7.87
CA THR A 651 -45.14 -5.68 7.23
C THR A 651 -44.74 -4.57 8.18
N PHE A 652 -43.44 -4.37 8.38
CA PHE A 652 -42.86 -3.40 9.31
C PHE A 652 -41.95 -2.40 8.58
N LYS A 653 -42.01 -1.13 9.01
CA LYS A 653 -41.10 -0.09 8.52
C LYS A 653 -39.69 -0.27 9.10
N ASN A 654 -38.69 0.16 8.35
CA ASN A 654 -37.29 0.25 8.76
C ASN A 654 -36.75 1.59 8.31
N LYS A 655 -35.95 2.25 9.15
CA LYS A 655 -35.08 3.33 8.68
C LYS A 655 -33.77 2.73 8.17
N ILE A 656 -33.30 3.22 7.03
CA ILE A 656 -31.93 3.00 6.58
C ILE A 656 -31.10 4.22 6.94
N TRP A 657 -30.02 3.98 7.68
CA TRP A 657 -28.96 4.94 7.91
C TRP A 657 -27.79 4.58 7.00
N VAL A 658 -27.05 5.57 6.51
CA VAL A 658 -25.83 5.38 5.73
C VAL A 658 -24.69 6.17 6.35
N GLY A 659 -23.47 5.63 6.30
CA GLY A 659 -22.24 6.29 6.71
C GLY A 659 -21.00 5.61 6.11
N THR A 660 -19.82 6.05 6.52
CA THR A 660 -18.53 5.48 6.10
C THR A 660 -17.75 5.01 7.32
N VAL A 661 -17.21 3.79 7.27
CA VAL A 661 -16.40 3.17 8.35
C VAL A 661 -15.15 2.57 7.70
N GLU A 662 -13.96 3.00 8.13
CA GLU A 662 -12.64 2.59 7.58
C GLU A 662 -12.51 2.67 6.04
N GLY A 663 -13.22 3.64 5.43
CA GLY A 663 -13.27 3.87 3.98
C GLY A 663 -14.40 3.13 3.24
N LEU A 664 -15.07 2.18 3.89
CA LEU A 664 -16.16 1.39 3.30
C LEU A 664 -17.53 2.07 3.53
N PRO A 665 -18.44 2.07 2.52
CA PRO A 665 -19.81 2.52 2.71
C PRO A 665 -20.64 1.47 3.45
N VAL A 666 -21.31 1.90 4.53
CA VAL A 666 -22.08 1.03 5.43
C VAL A 666 -23.52 1.51 5.53
N TYR A 667 -24.46 0.56 5.41
CA TYR A 667 -25.89 0.79 5.64
C TYR A 667 -26.32 0.10 6.95
N PHE A 668 -26.89 0.86 7.87
CA PHE A 668 -27.38 0.36 9.15
C PHE A 668 -28.91 0.32 9.13
N ILE A 669 -29.49 -0.87 9.34
CA ILE A 669 -30.94 -1.08 9.35
C ILE A 669 -31.48 -0.89 10.77
N GLU A 670 -32.42 0.04 10.93
CA GLU A 670 -33.10 0.34 12.20
C GLU A 670 -34.58 -0.08 12.12
N PRO A 671 -34.95 -1.25 12.67
CA PRO A 671 -36.32 -1.75 12.61
C PRO A 671 -37.30 -0.93 13.46
N HIS A 672 -38.40 -0.49 12.88
CA HIS A 672 -39.57 -0.02 13.64
C HIS A 672 -40.49 -1.20 14.05
N HIS A 673 -39.87 -2.29 14.53
CA HIS A 673 -40.58 -3.47 15.03
C HIS A 673 -40.80 -3.34 16.56
N PRO A 674 -42.00 -3.64 17.11
CA PRO A 674 -42.31 -3.41 18.52
C PRO A 674 -41.40 -4.16 19.51
N ALA A 675 -40.81 -5.29 19.11
CA ALA A 675 -39.85 -6.03 19.94
C ALA A 675 -38.43 -5.40 20.02
N ARG A 676 -38.19 -4.26 19.35
CA ARG A 676 -36.95 -3.46 19.45
C ARG A 676 -35.67 -4.30 19.31
N PHE A 677 -35.55 -5.08 18.23
CA PHE A 677 -34.54 -6.13 18.09
C PHE A 677 -33.08 -5.66 18.30
N PHE A 678 -32.73 -4.43 17.91
CA PHE A 678 -31.36 -3.91 18.04
C PHE A 678 -31.22 -2.76 19.05
N TRP A 679 -32.16 -2.66 19.99
CA TRP A 679 -32.12 -1.72 21.11
C TRP A 679 -32.12 -2.50 22.43
N ARG A 680 -31.00 -3.15 22.73
CA ARG A 680 -30.84 -4.14 23.82
C ARG A 680 -29.57 -3.94 24.67
N GLY A 681 -28.73 -2.95 24.34
CA GLY A 681 -27.42 -2.73 24.97
C GLY A 681 -26.34 -3.77 24.58
N GLY A 682 -26.62 -4.66 23.62
CA GLY A 682 -25.72 -5.74 23.23
C GLY A 682 -25.96 -6.29 21.82
N ILE A 683 -24.88 -6.77 21.21
CA ILE A 683 -24.89 -7.36 19.87
C ILE A 683 -25.50 -8.77 19.88
N TYR A 684 -25.09 -9.64 20.80
CA TYR A 684 -25.56 -11.04 20.94
C TYR A 684 -25.98 -11.37 22.37
N GLY A 685 -26.70 -12.48 22.56
CA GLY A 685 -27.01 -13.07 23.86
C GLY A 685 -28.49 -12.98 24.26
N GLU A 686 -29.34 -12.42 23.41
CA GLU A 686 -30.76 -12.29 23.70
C GLU A 686 -31.49 -13.62 23.43
N LYS A 687 -32.51 -13.92 24.23
CA LYS A 687 -33.31 -15.15 24.07
C LYS A 687 -34.03 -15.24 22.72
N ASP A 688 -34.25 -14.12 22.06
CA ASP A 688 -34.85 -14.00 20.73
C ASP A 688 -33.82 -13.72 19.61
N ASP A 689 -32.52 -13.98 19.81
CA ASP A 689 -31.47 -13.81 18.78
C ASP A 689 -31.85 -14.44 17.43
N PHE A 690 -32.52 -15.62 17.43
CA PHE A 690 -33.04 -16.23 16.20
C PHE A 690 -34.00 -15.29 15.44
N LYS A 691 -34.95 -14.65 16.14
CA LYS A 691 -35.88 -13.68 15.55
C LYS A 691 -35.19 -12.37 15.17
N ARG A 692 -34.30 -11.85 16.03
CA ARG A 692 -33.49 -10.64 15.75
C ARG A 692 -32.78 -10.77 14.39
N PHE A 693 -32.04 -11.86 14.21
CA PHE A 693 -31.16 -12.03 13.05
C PHE A 693 -31.86 -12.57 11.79
N THR A 694 -32.95 -13.34 11.91
CA THR A 694 -33.80 -13.68 10.75
C THR A 694 -34.62 -12.48 10.26
N TYR A 695 -35.08 -11.59 11.14
CA TYR A 695 -35.66 -10.30 10.75
C TYR A 695 -34.66 -9.47 9.96
N PHE A 696 -33.44 -9.30 10.48
CA PHE A 696 -32.39 -8.54 9.81
C PHE A 696 -32.01 -9.14 8.45
N SER A 697 -31.84 -10.46 8.36
CA SER A 697 -31.56 -11.15 7.09
C SER A 697 -32.64 -10.87 6.03
N ARG A 698 -33.90 -10.78 6.45
CA ARG A 698 -35.02 -10.42 5.57
C ARG A 698 -34.97 -8.94 5.17
N ALA A 699 -34.83 -8.03 6.14
CA ALA A 699 -34.77 -6.59 5.89
C ALA A 699 -33.56 -6.18 5.03
N ALA A 700 -32.43 -6.89 5.11
CA ALA A 700 -31.23 -6.64 4.30
C ALA A 700 -31.43 -7.00 2.82
N LEU A 701 -32.07 -8.13 2.51
CA LEU A 701 -32.43 -8.46 1.12
C LEU A 701 -33.54 -7.55 0.58
N GLU A 702 -34.49 -7.16 1.43
CA GLU A 702 -35.52 -6.18 1.12
C GLU A 702 -34.92 -4.81 0.75
N PHE A 703 -33.91 -4.35 1.50
CA PHE A 703 -33.13 -3.15 1.16
C PHE A 703 -32.45 -3.26 -0.19
N VAL A 704 -31.77 -4.39 -0.47
CA VAL A 704 -31.08 -4.61 -1.75
C VAL A 704 -32.07 -4.59 -2.93
N LEU A 705 -33.26 -5.19 -2.78
CA LEU A 705 -34.32 -5.15 -3.79
C LEU A 705 -34.88 -3.72 -3.98
N GLN A 706 -35.36 -3.08 -2.90
CA GLN A 706 -36.07 -1.81 -2.98
C GLN A 706 -35.14 -0.62 -3.34
N ALA A 707 -33.85 -0.70 -3.02
CA ALA A 707 -32.83 0.26 -3.49
C ALA A 707 -32.37 0.00 -4.94
N GLY A 708 -32.97 -0.94 -5.66
CA GLY A 708 -32.63 -1.27 -7.05
C GLY A 708 -31.23 -1.86 -7.24
N LYS A 709 -30.57 -2.29 -6.16
CA LYS A 709 -29.18 -2.77 -6.20
C LYS A 709 -29.10 -4.08 -6.96
N ARG A 710 -28.13 -4.17 -7.88
CA ARG A 710 -27.78 -5.39 -8.61
C ARG A 710 -26.33 -5.77 -8.32
N PRO A 711 -26.06 -6.41 -7.17
CA PRO A 711 -24.75 -6.97 -6.86
C PRO A 711 -24.44 -8.21 -7.70
N ASP A 712 -23.16 -8.43 -7.94
CA ASP A 712 -22.60 -9.66 -8.51
C ASP A 712 -22.40 -10.71 -7.41
N ILE A 713 -22.09 -10.29 -6.18
CA ILE A 713 -21.92 -11.14 -4.99
C ILE A 713 -22.71 -10.56 -3.81
N ILE A 714 -23.44 -11.42 -3.09
CA ILE A 714 -23.88 -11.15 -1.71
C ILE A 714 -23.11 -12.11 -0.81
N HIS A 715 -22.37 -11.58 0.15
CA HIS A 715 -21.52 -12.33 1.09
C HIS A 715 -22.12 -12.28 2.49
N CYS A 716 -22.58 -13.43 2.98
CA CYS A 716 -23.13 -13.58 4.34
C CYS A 716 -22.13 -14.26 5.28
N HIS A 717 -22.19 -13.90 6.56
CA HIS A 717 -21.26 -14.32 7.62
C HIS A 717 -22.00 -14.89 8.83
N ASP A 718 -21.58 -16.10 9.24
CA ASP A 718 -22.13 -16.89 10.35
C ASP A 718 -23.65 -17.16 10.34
N TRP A 719 -24.13 -17.90 11.34
CA TRP A 719 -25.54 -18.30 11.46
C TRP A 719 -26.50 -17.11 11.48
N HIS A 720 -26.06 -15.97 12.03
CA HIS A 720 -26.82 -14.72 12.11
C HIS A 720 -27.38 -14.29 10.74
N THR A 721 -26.58 -14.39 9.68
CA THR A 721 -26.99 -13.96 8.33
C THR A 721 -27.21 -15.13 7.38
N SER A 722 -27.11 -16.36 7.88
CA SER A 722 -27.29 -17.58 7.08
C SER A 722 -28.68 -17.73 6.46
N ALA A 723 -29.71 -17.07 7.01
CA ALA A 723 -31.05 -17.03 6.42
C ALA A 723 -31.12 -16.27 5.08
N VAL A 724 -30.13 -15.41 4.76
CA VAL A 724 -30.01 -14.72 3.46
C VAL A 724 -29.97 -15.72 2.30
N ALA A 725 -29.28 -16.86 2.46
CA ALA A 725 -29.09 -17.83 1.38
C ALA A 725 -30.40 -18.48 0.88
N PRO A 726 -31.26 -19.09 1.72
CA PRO A 726 -32.57 -19.59 1.28
C PRO A 726 -33.53 -18.45 0.89
N LEU A 727 -33.57 -17.34 1.65
CA LEU A 727 -34.43 -16.19 1.32
C LEU A 727 -34.17 -15.66 -0.10
N TYR A 728 -32.90 -15.57 -0.48
CA TYR A 728 -32.52 -15.09 -1.81
C TYR A 728 -33.15 -15.94 -2.93
N TRP A 729 -33.03 -17.27 -2.87
CA TRP A 729 -33.54 -18.16 -3.92
C TRP A 729 -35.06 -18.31 -3.89
N ASP A 730 -35.65 -18.48 -2.71
CA ASP A 730 -37.05 -18.86 -2.57
C ASP A 730 -37.98 -17.64 -2.61
N VAL A 731 -37.51 -16.46 -2.18
CA VAL A 731 -38.32 -15.23 -2.05
C VAL A 731 -37.89 -14.13 -3.03
N TYR A 732 -36.60 -13.83 -3.17
CA TYR A 732 -36.15 -12.61 -3.88
C TYR A 732 -35.81 -12.80 -5.37
N VAL A 733 -35.29 -13.96 -5.77
CA VAL A 733 -35.06 -14.29 -7.18
C VAL A 733 -36.36 -14.26 -8.00
N PRO A 734 -37.51 -14.80 -7.53
CA PRO A 734 -38.81 -14.62 -8.18
C PRO A 734 -39.27 -13.16 -8.32
N GLN A 735 -38.82 -12.28 -7.43
CA GLN A 735 -39.11 -10.83 -7.45
C GLN A 735 -38.12 -10.02 -8.31
N GLY A 736 -37.21 -10.69 -9.03
CA GLY A 736 -36.29 -10.06 -9.99
C GLY A 736 -34.90 -9.74 -9.46
N LEU A 737 -34.57 -10.05 -8.21
CA LEU A 737 -33.21 -9.95 -7.68
C LEU A 737 -32.41 -11.22 -8.06
N ASP A 738 -32.08 -11.37 -9.35
CA ASP A 738 -31.52 -12.61 -9.94
C ASP A 738 -30.01 -12.52 -10.31
N SER A 739 -29.38 -11.39 -10.01
CA SER A 739 -27.99 -11.09 -10.42
C SER A 739 -26.97 -11.87 -9.58
N ALA A 740 -26.99 -11.64 -8.26
CA ALA A 740 -25.93 -12.04 -7.34
C ALA A 740 -25.70 -13.55 -7.29
N ARG A 741 -24.46 -13.94 -6.96
CA ARG A 741 -24.17 -15.25 -6.36
C ARG A 741 -24.12 -15.09 -4.84
N ILE A 742 -24.53 -16.12 -4.11
CA ILE A 742 -24.42 -16.13 -2.66
C ILE A 742 -23.09 -16.77 -2.24
N ALA A 743 -22.25 -16.01 -1.57
CA ALA A 743 -21.10 -16.50 -0.83
C ALA A 743 -21.45 -16.55 0.67
N PHE A 744 -20.99 -17.58 1.37
CA PHE A 744 -21.19 -17.74 2.80
C PHE A 744 -19.89 -18.11 3.51
N THR A 745 -19.56 -17.41 4.60
CA THR A 745 -18.40 -17.75 5.46
C THR A 745 -18.86 -18.12 6.85
N CYS A 746 -18.45 -19.30 7.31
CA CYS A 746 -18.54 -19.73 8.70
C CYS A 746 -17.21 -19.45 9.41
N HIS A 747 -17.25 -18.71 10.53
CA HIS A 747 -16.10 -18.39 11.36
C HIS A 747 -15.96 -19.38 12.53
N ASN A 748 -17.06 -19.99 12.99
CA ASN A 748 -17.04 -21.09 13.98
C ASN A 748 -18.29 -21.99 13.87
N PHE A 749 -18.09 -23.28 13.57
CA PHE A 749 -19.18 -24.28 13.46
C PHE A 749 -19.86 -24.66 14.79
N GLU A 750 -19.43 -24.08 15.92
CA GLU A 750 -20.08 -24.20 17.23
C GLU A 750 -21.46 -23.50 17.28
N TYR A 751 -21.62 -22.36 16.60
CA TYR A 751 -22.84 -21.54 16.65
C TYR A 751 -23.66 -21.69 15.36
N GLN A 752 -24.72 -22.51 15.40
CA GLN A 752 -25.39 -22.99 14.19
C GLN A 752 -26.79 -22.39 13.92
N GLY A 753 -27.35 -21.62 14.86
CA GLY A 753 -28.67 -21.00 14.72
C GLY A 753 -29.80 -22.03 14.55
N THR A 754 -30.05 -22.85 15.56
CA THR A 754 -31.09 -23.88 15.53
C THR A 754 -32.35 -23.44 16.28
N ASP A 755 -33.53 -23.79 15.77
CA ASP A 755 -34.84 -23.47 16.36
C ASP A 755 -35.88 -24.50 15.89
N SER A 756 -37.11 -24.40 16.36
CA SER A 756 -38.30 -25.03 15.79
C SER A 756 -38.46 -24.70 14.29
N PRO A 757 -39.00 -25.62 13.46
CA PRO A 757 -39.25 -25.37 12.04
C PRO A 757 -40.19 -24.18 11.79
N ALA A 758 -41.19 -24.02 12.65
CA ALA A 758 -42.18 -22.94 12.57
C ALA A 758 -41.54 -21.54 12.62
N ALA A 759 -40.38 -21.39 13.28
CA ALA A 759 -39.68 -20.11 13.35
C ALA A 759 -39.21 -19.58 11.98
N LEU A 760 -39.09 -20.43 10.95
CA LEU A 760 -38.79 -19.99 9.57
C LEU A 760 -39.93 -19.17 8.94
N ALA A 761 -41.19 -19.44 9.33
CA ALA A 761 -42.33 -18.67 8.85
C ALA A 761 -42.23 -17.18 9.27
N SER A 762 -41.56 -16.89 10.40
CA SER A 762 -41.35 -15.52 10.88
C SER A 762 -40.68 -14.63 9.81
N CYS A 763 -39.66 -15.10 9.10
CA CYS A 763 -39.02 -14.34 8.01
C CYS A 763 -39.63 -14.58 6.62
N GLY A 764 -40.69 -15.40 6.52
CA GLY A 764 -41.39 -15.70 5.27
C GLY A 764 -40.78 -16.85 4.46
N LEU A 765 -40.05 -17.76 5.13
CA LEU A 765 -39.59 -19.02 4.55
C LEU A 765 -40.60 -20.14 4.88
N ASP A 766 -40.82 -21.07 3.95
CA ASP A 766 -41.75 -22.20 4.12
C ASP A 766 -41.15 -23.30 5.03
N PRO A 767 -41.71 -23.56 6.23
CA PRO A 767 -41.20 -24.60 7.12
C PRO A 767 -41.29 -26.02 6.53
N GLN A 768 -42.33 -26.34 5.77
CA GLN A 768 -42.59 -27.69 5.26
C GLN A 768 -41.65 -28.04 4.11
N GLN A 769 -41.32 -27.08 3.26
CA GLN A 769 -40.36 -27.29 2.17
C GLN A 769 -38.90 -27.36 2.65
N LEU A 770 -38.58 -26.68 3.76
CA LEU A 770 -37.20 -26.53 4.25
C LEU A 770 -36.84 -27.46 5.42
N HIS A 771 -37.80 -27.95 6.20
CA HIS A 771 -37.56 -28.92 7.28
C HIS A 771 -37.41 -30.35 6.74
N ARG A 772 -36.37 -30.57 5.93
CA ARG A 772 -36.03 -31.88 5.34
C ARG A 772 -34.55 -32.23 5.53
N PRO A 773 -34.17 -33.53 5.51
CA PRO A 773 -32.77 -33.96 5.67
C PRO A 773 -31.83 -33.34 4.61
N ASP A 774 -32.31 -33.17 3.38
CA ASP A 774 -31.57 -32.57 2.25
C ASP A 774 -31.58 -31.03 2.25
N ARG A 775 -32.27 -30.41 3.22
CA ARG A 775 -32.48 -28.96 3.33
C ARG A 775 -31.96 -28.46 4.69
N MET A 776 -32.82 -27.86 5.51
CA MET A 776 -32.47 -27.13 6.73
C MET A 776 -32.74 -27.90 8.03
N GLN A 777 -33.26 -29.13 7.99
CA GLN A 777 -33.43 -29.96 9.20
C GLN A 777 -32.08 -30.21 9.88
N ASP A 778 -32.03 -30.11 11.20
CA ASP A 778 -30.80 -30.39 11.96
C ASP A 778 -30.37 -31.87 11.86
N ASN A 779 -29.06 -32.12 11.82
CA ASN A 779 -28.51 -33.48 11.61
C ASN A 779 -28.54 -34.37 12.87
N PHE A 780 -28.76 -33.79 14.06
CA PHE A 780 -28.93 -34.54 15.31
C PHE A 780 -30.35 -34.38 15.85
N VAL A 781 -30.81 -33.14 16.00
CA VAL A 781 -32.07 -32.77 16.64
C VAL A 781 -33.16 -32.63 15.59
N HIS A 782 -33.58 -33.77 15.03
CA HIS A 782 -34.42 -33.87 13.83
C HIS A 782 -35.74 -33.07 13.87
N ASN A 783 -36.27 -32.72 15.05
CA ASN A 783 -37.44 -31.85 15.20
C ASN A 783 -37.12 -30.34 15.17
N ARG A 784 -35.87 -29.95 14.84
CA ARG A 784 -35.40 -28.57 14.67
C ARG A 784 -34.88 -28.33 13.25
N ILE A 785 -34.76 -27.05 12.92
CA ILE A 785 -33.99 -26.54 11.77
C ILE A 785 -32.62 -26.02 12.22
N ASN A 786 -31.76 -25.76 11.25
CA ASN A 786 -30.38 -25.31 11.42
C ASN A 786 -30.06 -24.28 10.31
N LEU A 787 -29.92 -23.00 10.68
CA LEU A 787 -29.67 -21.93 9.72
C LEU A 787 -28.32 -22.09 9.03
N LEU A 788 -27.27 -22.49 9.76
CA LEU A 788 -25.93 -22.68 9.24
C LEU A 788 -25.90 -23.78 8.16
N LYS A 789 -26.61 -24.89 8.39
CA LYS A 789 -26.86 -25.93 7.38
C LYS A 789 -27.55 -25.37 6.14
N GLY A 790 -28.56 -24.50 6.34
CA GLY A 790 -29.23 -23.77 5.26
C GLY A 790 -28.25 -22.98 4.40
N ALA A 791 -27.38 -22.16 4.99
CA ALA A 791 -26.38 -21.42 4.21
C ALA A 791 -25.39 -22.34 3.47
N ILE A 792 -24.95 -23.44 4.08
CA ILE A 792 -24.10 -24.45 3.42
C ILE A 792 -24.80 -25.07 2.21
N VAL A 793 -26.09 -25.41 2.33
CA VAL A 793 -26.88 -26.01 1.24
C VAL A 793 -27.18 -25.01 0.12
N PHE A 794 -27.67 -23.81 0.44
CA PHE A 794 -28.21 -22.85 -0.52
C PHE A 794 -27.16 -21.89 -1.13
N SER A 795 -26.00 -21.69 -0.51
CA SER A 795 -24.98 -20.78 -1.07
C SER A 795 -24.28 -21.37 -2.30
N ASN A 796 -23.78 -20.52 -3.19
CA ASN A 796 -22.97 -20.93 -4.35
C ASN A 796 -21.51 -21.19 -3.97
N ILE A 797 -21.02 -20.49 -2.95
CA ILE A 797 -19.66 -20.63 -2.39
C ILE A 797 -19.82 -20.73 -0.88
N VAL A 798 -19.09 -21.67 -0.26
CA VAL A 798 -19.00 -21.82 1.20
C VAL A 798 -17.54 -21.74 1.58
N THR A 799 -17.17 -20.87 2.51
CA THR A 799 -15.81 -20.81 3.06
C THR A 799 -15.80 -20.95 4.58
N THR A 800 -14.64 -21.33 5.10
CA THR A 800 -14.28 -21.15 6.50
C THR A 800 -12.85 -20.60 6.59
N VAL A 801 -12.50 -20.11 7.77
CA VAL A 801 -11.41 -19.15 8.00
C VAL A 801 -9.98 -19.73 8.08
N SER A 802 -9.78 -21.02 7.77
CA SER A 802 -8.45 -21.60 7.49
C SER A 802 -8.52 -22.94 6.72
N PRO A 803 -7.46 -23.34 5.99
CA PRO A 803 -7.34 -24.66 5.35
C PRO A 803 -7.43 -25.85 6.32
N THR A 804 -6.68 -25.84 7.43
CA THR A 804 -6.73 -26.92 8.44
C THR A 804 -8.09 -26.97 9.13
N TYR A 805 -8.68 -25.83 9.50
CA TYR A 805 -10.02 -25.82 10.11
C TYR A 805 -11.12 -26.30 9.14
N ALA A 806 -10.97 -26.09 7.82
CA ALA A 806 -11.85 -26.70 6.82
C ALA A 806 -11.72 -28.22 6.71
N GLN A 807 -10.57 -28.80 7.12
CA GLN A 807 -10.39 -30.24 7.24
C GLN A 807 -10.97 -30.75 8.57
N GLU A 808 -10.68 -30.08 9.70
CA GLU A 808 -11.26 -30.38 11.02
C GLU A 808 -12.81 -30.37 10.97
N ALA A 809 -13.40 -29.42 10.24
CA ALA A 809 -14.86 -29.30 10.05
C ALA A 809 -15.48 -30.42 9.20
N ARG A 810 -14.69 -31.21 8.45
CA ARG A 810 -15.16 -32.40 7.71
C ARG A 810 -15.15 -33.67 8.57
N ASN A 811 -14.57 -33.61 9.77
CA ASN A 811 -14.60 -34.68 10.76
C ASN A 811 -15.78 -34.51 11.73
N ALA A 812 -16.30 -35.61 12.30
CA ALA A 812 -17.49 -35.59 13.14
C ALA A 812 -17.39 -34.64 14.36
N GLU A 813 -16.23 -34.64 15.02
CA GLU A 813 -15.96 -33.83 16.23
C GLU A 813 -15.80 -32.33 15.95
N GLY A 814 -15.13 -31.98 14.85
CA GLY A 814 -14.85 -30.58 14.47
C GLY A 814 -16.03 -29.93 13.74
N GLY A 815 -16.70 -30.69 12.86
CA GLY A 815 -17.86 -30.22 12.11
C GLY A 815 -19.17 -30.15 12.89
N LYS A 816 -19.18 -30.53 14.18
CA LYS A 816 -20.33 -30.43 15.10
C LYS A 816 -21.66 -30.88 14.48
N GLY A 817 -21.65 -32.06 13.83
CA GLY A 817 -22.82 -32.62 13.13
C GLY A 817 -23.00 -32.20 11.67
N LEU A 818 -22.47 -31.05 11.25
CA LEU A 818 -22.57 -30.56 9.86
C LEU A 818 -21.55 -31.20 8.90
N HIS A 819 -20.58 -31.96 9.43
CA HIS A 819 -19.55 -32.66 8.66
C HIS A 819 -20.09 -33.42 7.43
N LEU A 820 -21.16 -34.23 7.56
CA LEU A 820 -21.79 -34.93 6.43
C LEU A 820 -22.31 -33.97 5.34
N THR A 821 -22.88 -32.84 5.75
CA THR A 821 -23.36 -31.80 4.82
C THR A 821 -22.19 -31.08 4.15
N LEU A 822 -21.10 -30.81 4.87
CA LEU A 822 -19.87 -30.20 4.35
C LEU A 822 -19.13 -31.15 3.38
N MET A 823 -19.18 -32.47 3.61
CA MET A 823 -18.67 -33.48 2.67
C MET A 823 -19.53 -33.55 1.40
N ALA A 824 -20.86 -33.57 1.53
CA ALA A 824 -21.78 -33.54 0.38
C ALA A 824 -21.67 -32.25 -0.45
N GLN A 825 -21.33 -31.12 0.19
CA GLN A 825 -21.10 -29.82 -0.46
C GLN A 825 -19.61 -29.51 -0.70
N SER A 826 -18.72 -30.51 -0.60
CA SER A 826 -17.26 -30.36 -0.68
C SER A 826 -16.78 -29.61 -1.93
N HIS A 827 -17.42 -29.85 -3.08
CA HIS A 827 -17.13 -29.20 -4.36
C HIS A 827 -17.25 -27.65 -4.36
N LYS A 828 -17.85 -27.07 -3.32
CA LYS A 828 -17.99 -25.62 -3.11
C LYS A 828 -17.56 -25.16 -1.71
N PHE A 829 -16.91 -26.02 -0.92
CA PHE A 829 -16.52 -25.74 0.46
C PHE A 829 -14.99 -25.63 0.62
N PHE A 830 -14.51 -24.42 0.88
CA PHE A 830 -13.08 -24.07 0.90
C PHE A 830 -12.63 -23.56 2.28
N GLY A 831 -11.35 -23.75 2.61
CA GLY A 831 -10.70 -23.09 3.73
C GLY A 831 -9.76 -22.00 3.21
N ILE A 832 -10.02 -20.74 3.57
CA ILE A 832 -9.16 -19.60 3.21
C ILE A 832 -8.68 -18.97 4.51
N LEU A 833 -7.36 -18.91 4.69
CA LEU A 833 -6.76 -18.29 5.86
C LEU A 833 -7.05 -16.78 5.86
N ASN A 834 -7.52 -16.23 6.97
CA ASN A 834 -7.71 -14.78 7.11
C ASN A 834 -6.37 -14.04 7.07
N GLY A 835 -6.39 -12.79 6.62
CA GLY A 835 -5.29 -11.86 6.83
C GLY A 835 -5.47 -11.02 8.10
N ILE A 836 -4.52 -10.13 8.34
CA ILE A 836 -4.62 -9.00 9.26
C ILE A 836 -4.55 -7.68 8.48
N ASP A 837 -5.07 -6.61 9.05
CA ASP A 837 -4.84 -5.25 8.53
C ASP A 837 -3.42 -4.81 8.88
N THR A 838 -2.51 -4.88 7.90
CA THR A 838 -1.09 -4.53 8.04
C THR A 838 -0.80 -3.03 8.02
N GLU A 839 -1.82 -2.17 7.87
CA GLU A 839 -1.71 -0.73 8.11
C GLU A 839 -2.02 -0.42 9.58
N SER A 840 -3.12 -0.99 10.09
CA SER A 840 -3.54 -0.86 11.49
C SER A 840 -2.57 -1.54 12.46
N TRP A 841 -1.99 -2.69 12.07
CA TRP A 841 -1.03 -3.47 12.86
C TRP A 841 0.39 -3.34 12.30
N ASN A 842 0.98 -2.13 12.41
CA ASN A 842 2.28 -1.82 11.83
C ASN A 842 3.25 -1.16 12.83
N PRO A 843 4.26 -1.86 13.38
CA PRO A 843 5.16 -1.26 14.37
C PRO A 843 5.99 -0.07 13.86
N ALA A 844 6.05 0.16 12.54
CA ALA A 844 6.71 1.32 11.95
C ALA A 844 5.86 2.61 11.96
N SER A 845 4.53 2.51 12.12
CA SER A 845 3.60 3.66 12.09
C SER A 845 2.55 3.65 13.20
N ASP A 846 2.54 2.63 14.06
CA ASP A 846 1.63 2.48 15.20
C ASP A 846 1.85 3.59 16.24
N LEU A 847 0.78 4.33 16.55
CA LEU A 847 0.78 5.47 17.49
C LEU A 847 0.44 5.05 18.94
N LEU A 848 0.08 3.78 19.17
CA LEU A 848 -0.26 3.22 20.49
C LEU A 848 0.95 2.56 21.18
N ILE A 849 2.11 2.52 20.51
CA ILE A 849 3.40 2.07 21.05
C ILE A 849 4.32 3.28 21.32
N THR A 850 5.24 3.14 22.26
CA THR A 850 6.10 4.25 22.73
C THR A 850 7.22 4.58 21.75
N HIS A 851 7.70 3.59 20.98
CA HIS A 851 8.76 3.74 20.00
C HIS A 851 8.48 2.90 18.76
N GLN A 852 8.49 3.51 17.58
CA GLN A 852 8.29 2.81 16.30
C GLN A 852 9.54 2.00 15.94
N TYR A 853 9.37 0.91 15.19
CA TYR A 853 10.44 0.01 14.75
C TYR A 853 10.01 -0.83 13.54
N SER A 854 10.96 -1.41 12.80
CA SER A 854 10.71 -2.20 11.59
C SER A 854 11.45 -3.54 11.62
N ALA A 855 11.47 -4.27 10.50
CA ALA A 855 12.28 -5.49 10.38
C ALA A 855 13.77 -5.15 10.13
N GLU A 856 14.05 -3.96 9.62
CA GLU A 856 15.39 -3.45 9.32
C GLU A 856 16.03 -2.88 10.60
N ASP A 857 15.27 -2.12 11.40
CA ASP A 857 15.66 -1.73 12.76
C ASP A 857 14.65 -2.22 13.82
N ILE A 858 15.05 -3.22 14.58
CA ILE A 858 14.30 -3.79 15.71
C ILE A 858 14.60 -3.08 17.05
N SER A 859 15.40 -2.01 17.08
CA SER A 859 15.86 -1.34 18.32
C SER A 859 14.70 -0.83 19.19
N GLY A 860 13.69 -0.20 18.57
CA GLY A 860 12.49 0.31 19.25
C GLY A 860 11.68 -0.78 19.96
N LYS A 861 11.77 -2.05 19.54
CA LYS A 861 11.14 -3.18 20.24
C LYS A 861 11.68 -3.34 21.67
N ALA A 862 12.99 -3.18 21.86
CA ALA A 862 13.62 -3.24 23.18
C ALA A 862 13.21 -2.04 24.06
N ALA A 863 13.00 -0.87 23.47
CA ALA A 863 12.51 0.31 24.16
C ALA A 863 11.03 0.16 24.58
N ASN A 864 10.15 -0.35 23.71
CA ASN A 864 8.76 -0.69 24.07
C ASN A 864 8.68 -1.72 25.20
N LYS A 865 9.55 -2.74 25.19
CA LYS A 865 9.68 -3.72 26.27
C LYS A 865 10.05 -3.09 27.61
N ALA A 866 10.94 -2.09 27.62
CA ALA A 866 11.26 -1.32 28.81
C ALA A 866 10.09 -0.41 29.27
N ALA A 867 9.39 0.23 28.32
CA ALA A 867 8.20 1.05 28.60
C ALA A 867 7.05 0.21 29.21
N LEU A 868 6.75 -0.96 28.63
CA LEU A 868 5.74 -1.90 29.12
C LEU A 868 6.03 -2.35 30.55
N ARG A 869 7.31 -2.63 30.87
CA ARG A 869 7.75 -2.96 32.25
C ARG A 869 7.47 -1.83 33.22
N SER A 870 7.81 -0.59 32.85
CA SER A 870 7.54 0.60 33.67
C SER A 870 6.04 0.78 33.93
N THR A 871 5.22 0.74 32.87
CA THR A 871 3.76 0.86 32.93
C THR A 871 3.11 -0.22 33.80
N LEU A 872 3.56 -1.48 33.70
CA LEU A 872 3.03 -2.61 34.47
C LEU A 872 3.73 -2.84 35.83
N ARG A 873 4.74 -2.02 36.17
CA ARG A 873 5.56 -2.11 37.39
C ARG A 873 6.29 -3.45 37.57
N LEU A 874 6.76 -4.01 36.46
CA LEU A 874 7.64 -5.18 36.45
C LEU A 874 9.10 -4.75 36.67
N SER A 875 9.92 -5.63 37.27
CA SER A 875 11.33 -5.34 37.54
C SER A 875 12.14 -5.22 36.24
N GLY A 876 13.06 -4.25 36.24
CA GLY A 876 14.07 -4.04 35.20
C GLY A 876 15.49 -4.43 35.64
N THR A 877 15.67 -4.95 36.86
CA THR A 877 16.99 -5.16 37.48
C THR A 877 17.24 -6.63 37.77
N ALA A 878 18.38 -7.17 37.33
CA ALA A 878 18.73 -8.59 37.50
C ALA A 878 18.99 -9.04 38.97
N LEU A 879 19.04 -8.11 39.92
CA LEU A 879 19.39 -8.36 41.34
C LEU A 879 18.31 -9.11 42.15
N ASP A 880 17.09 -9.25 41.63
CA ASP A 880 15.98 -9.86 42.37
C ASP A 880 16.02 -11.41 42.43
N LEU A 881 16.83 -12.06 41.58
CA LEU A 881 16.86 -13.52 41.41
C LEU A 881 17.70 -14.29 42.44
N GLU A 882 18.57 -13.63 43.23
CA GLU A 882 19.43 -14.32 44.21
C GLU A 882 18.72 -14.69 45.53
N ARG A 883 17.40 -14.47 45.63
CA ARG A 883 16.59 -14.93 46.78
C ARG A 883 15.95 -16.29 46.48
N PRO A 884 16.44 -17.40 47.07
CA PRO A 884 15.77 -18.70 46.89
C PRO A 884 14.35 -18.64 47.45
N ILE A 885 13.39 -19.11 46.65
CA ILE A 885 11.97 -19.11 47.01
C ILE A 885 11.74 -20.12 48.14
N HIS A 886 11.24 -19.67 49.28
CA HIS A 886 10.84 -20.54 50.39
C HIS A 886 9.62 -21.38 50.02
N LEU A 887 9.85 -22.58 49.51
CA LEU A 887 8.90 -23.69 49.55
C LEU A 887 9.00 -24.42 50.92
N PRO A 888 7.90 -24.96 51.47
CA PRO A 888 7.96 -25.78 52.68
C PRO A 888 8.77 -27.07 52.43
N SER A 889 9.73 -27.37 53.31
CA SER A 889 10.67 -28.47 53.11
C SER A 889 10.08 -29.85 53.45
N PRO A 890 10.13 -30.83 52.54
CA PRO A 890 10.30 -32.23 52.92
C PRO A 890 11.78 -32.50 53.26
N LEU A 891 12.03 -33.33 54.28
CA LEU A 891 13.34 -33.66 54.89
C LEU A 891 14.04 -32.46 55.58
N ALA A 892 14.46 -32.51 56.85
CA ALA A 892 14.35 -33.54 57.90
C ALA A 892 14.89 -34.94 57.57
N ILE A 893 16.22 -35.09 57.44
CA ILE A 893 17.02 -36.31 57.75
C ILE A 893 18.52 -36.00 57.48
N LEU A 894 19.39 -36.29 58.46
CA LEU A 894 20.89 -36.24 58.43
C LEU A 894 21.53 -34.85 58.08
N SER A 895 22.50 -34.26 58.79
CA SER A 895 23.40 -34.64 59.89
C SER A 895 24.48 -35.70 59.59
N GLN A 896 25.68 -35.27 59.17
CA GLN A 896 27.00 -35.57 59.82
C GLN A 896 28.23 -35.14 58.96
N GLY A 897 29.11 -34.30 59.53
CA GLY A 897 30.53 -34.12 59.11
C GLY A 897 30.83 -33.41 57.77
N LYS A 898 32.09 -33.08 57.42
CA LYS A 898 33.33 -32.88 58.22
C LYS A 898 34.43 -32.22 57.35
N LEU A 899 35.25 -31.31 57.93
CA LEU A 899 36.42 -30.60 57.30
C LEU A 899 36.09 -29.66 56.12
N GLY A 900 36.93 -28.67 55.74
CA GLY A 900 38.06 -28.07 56.47
C GLY A 900 39.22 -27.52 55.59
N ASN A 901 39.45 -26.19 55.62
CA ASN A 901 40.59 -25.42 55.05
C ASN A 901 40.73 -25.46 53.50
N PHE A 902 41.10 -24.38 52.78
CA PHE A 902 42.31 -23.54 52.94
C PHE A 902 42.14 -22.06 52.51
N ARG A 903 43.13 -21.22 52.83
CA ARG A 903 43.26 -19.80 52.40
C ARG A 903 43.97 -19.65 51.05
N PHE A 904 43.74 -18.53 50.35
CA PHE A 904 44.80 -17.81 49.60
C PHE A 904 44.66 -16.28 49.73
N HIS A 905 45.60 -15.51 49.18
CA HIS A 905 45.85 -14.09 49.52
C HIS A 905 45.48 -13.07 48.44
N PHE A 906 45.41 -11.80 48.86
CA PHE A 906 45.09 -10.61 48.06
C PHE A 906 46.31 -10.07 47.29
N CYS A 907 46.18 -9.88 45.97
CA CYS A 907 46.89 -8.90 45.11
C CYS A 907 46.41 -9.12 43.64
N GLN A 908 46.35 -8.13 42.73
CA GLN A 908 46.63 -6.68 42.83
C GLN A 908 45.72 -5.90 41.82
N VAL A 909 45.90 -4.59 41.69
CA VAL A 909 44.97 -3.67 40.99
C VAL A 909 45.10 -3.69 39.46
N VAL A 910 43.96 -3.56 38.76
CA VAL A 910 43.85 -3.36 37.29
C VAL A 910 42.95 -2.12 37.03
N PRO A 911 43.24 -1.24 36.04
CA PRO A 911 42.74 0.15 36.05
C PRO A 911 41.30 0.39 35.53
N LEU A 912 40.69 1.48 36.00
CA LEU A 912 39.27 1.84 35.81
C LEU A 912 38.77 1.94 34.36
N VAL A 913 39.65 2.13 33.37
CA VAL A 913 39.25 2.19 31.94
C VAL A 913 38.67 0.85 31.47
N GLY A 914 39.22 -0.27 31.97
CA GLY A 914 38.64 -1.60 31.74
C GLY A 914 37.26 -1.74 32.40
N VAL A 915 37.10 -1.19 33.60
CA VAL A 915 35.84 -1.23 34.37
C VAL A 915 34.74 -0.45 33.66
N PHE A 916 35.00 0.73 33.11
CA PHE A 916 33.96 1.50 32.41
C PHE A 916 33.50 0.81 31.11
N ARG A 917 34.43 0.21 30.35
CA ARG A 917 34.08 -0.57 29.15
C ARG A 917 33.34 -1.87 29.51
N ALA A 918 33.77 -2.55 30.58
CA ALA A 918 33.09 -3.72 31.12
C ALA A 918 31.68 -3.39 31.65
N ILE A 919 31.48 -2.25 32.31
CA ILE A 919 30.15 -1.81 32.78
C ILE A 919 29.24 -1.45 31.60
N VAL A 920 29.72 -0.74 30.57
CA VAL A 920 28.88 -0.44 29.39
C VAL A 920 28.51 -1.72 28.63
N THR A 921 29.43 -2.67 28.48
CA THR A 921 29.12 -4.00 27.89
C THR A 921 28.20 -4.83 28.80
N ALA A 922 28.40 -4.80 30.12
CA ALA A 922 27.54 -5.48 31.09
C ALA A 922 26.12 -4.90 31.09
N CYS A 923 25.95 -3.58 30.97
CA CYS A 923 24.64 -2.94 30.80
C CYS A 923 23.94 -3.41 29.52
N HIS A 924 24.67 -3.54 28.40
CA HIS A 924 24.11 -4.11 27.16
C HIS A 924 23.77 -5.61 27.29
N PHE A 925 24.47 -6.36 28.14
CA PHE A 925 24.13 -7.74 28.52
C PHE A 925 22.88 -7.80 29.42
N LEU A 926 22.80 -6.94 30.44
CA LEU A 926 21.73 -6.91 31.45
C LEU A 926 20.34 -6.62 30.85
N TRP A 927 20.25 -5.85 29.75
CA TRP A 927 18.99 -5.60 29.05
C TRP A 927 18.35 -6.88 28.46
N TRP A 928 19.14 -7.91 28.15
CA TRP A 928 18.66 -9.15 27.53
C TRP A 928 18.24 -10.25 28.51
N LEU A 929 18.52 -10.08 29.82
CA LEU A 929 18.37 -11.15 30.82
C LEU A 929 16.93 -11.58 31.10
N TRP A 930 15.95 -10.70 30.87
CA TRP A 930 14.55 -10.93 31.20
C TRP A 930 13.71 -11.22 29.95
N LYS A 931 13.26 -12.47 29.84
CA LYS A 931 12.37 -13.00 28.78
C LYS A 931 10.94 -12.54 29.03
N GLN A 932 10.26 -11.94 28.07
CA GLN A 932 8.91 -11.39 28.21
C GLN A 932 7.91 -12.22 27.40
N VAL A 933 7.04 -12.96 28.09
CA VAL A 933 5.96 -13.76 27.49
C VAL A 933 4.66 -12.96 27.54
N GLY A 934 4.03 -12.77 26.39
CA GLY A 934 2.72 -12.11 26.25
C GLY A 934 1.59 -13.11 25.99
N CYS A 935 0.40 -12.78 26.47
CA CYS A 935 -0.85 -13.42 26.07
C CYS A 935 -1.98 -12.37 26.05
N ILE A 936 -2.70 -12.27 24.93
CA ILE A 936 -3.88 -11.40 24.77
C ILE A 936 -5.02 -12.27 24.24
N THR A 937 -6.09 -12.46 25.01
CA THR A 937 -7.17 -13.36 24.60
C THR A 937 -8.47 -13.17 25.40
N ARG A 938 -9.58 -13.75 24.93
CA ARG A 938 -10.79 -13.95 25.75
C ARG A 938 -10.59 -15.20 26.61
N LEU A 939 -10.83 -15.13 27.91
CA LEU A 939 -10.62 -16.24 28.84
C LEU A 939 -11.81 -17.21 28.79
N VAL A 940 -11.87 -18.03 27.74
CA VAL A 940 -12.92 -19.04 27.50
C VAL A 940 -12.28 -20.41 27.20
N PRO A 941 -12.98 -21.55 27.44
CA PRO A 941 -12.38 -22.89 27.31
C PRO A 941 -11.71 -23.17 25.96
N GLN A 942 -12.26 -22.65 24.86
CA GLN A 942 -11.64 -22.66 23.51
C GLN A 942 -10.16 -22.26 23.53
N LYS A 943 -9.79 -21.25 24.32
CA LYS A 943 -8.47 -20.63 24.34
C LYS A 943 -7.48 -21.31 25.29
N GLY A 944 -7.83 -22.47 25.84
CA GLY A 944 -6.95 -23.27 26.69
C GLY A 944 -6.61 -22.58 28.00
N VAL A 945 -7.61 -22.07 28.73
CA VAL A 945 -7.40 -21.29 29.97
C VAL A 945 -6.57 -22.03 31.03
N HIS A 946 -6.66 -23.36 31.12
CA HIS A 946 -5.80 -24.17 31.98
C HIS A 946 -4.33 -24.16 31.55
N LEU A 947 -4.06 -24.20 30.23
CA LEU A 947 -2.73 -24.06 29.66
C LEU A 947 -2.18 -22.63 29.80
N ILE A 948 -3.02 -21.59 29.72
CA ILE A 948 -2.62 -20.20 30.01
C ILE A 948 -2.23 -20.07 31.49
N ARG A 949 -3.06 -20.59 32.40
CA ARG A 949 -2.78 -20.64 33.84
C ARG A 949 -1.46 -21.34 34.12
N HIS A 950 -1.23 -22.50 33.51
CA HIS A 950 0.05 -23.23 33.61
C HIS A 950 1.23 -22.42 33.07
N ALA A 951 1.07 -21.77 31.91
CA ALA A 951 2.12 -20.94 31.30
C ALA A 951 2.59 -19.79 32.20
N ILE A 952 1.71 -19.20 33.02
CA ILE A 952 2.08 -18.16 33.99
C ILE A 952 3.10 -18.70 34.99
N PHE A 953 2.84 -19.87 35.57
CA PHE A 953 3.75 -20.52 36.52
C PHE A 953 5.02 -21.04 35.84
N ARG A 954 4.90 -21.74 34.70
CA ARG A 954 6.06 -22.25 33.96
C ARG A 954 7.01 -21.15 33.49
N THR A 955 6.48 -20.01 33.07
CA THR A 955 7.30 -18.84 32.70
C THR A 955 8.10 -18.32 33.90
N LEU A 956 7.48 -18.28 35.09
CA LEU A 956 8.15 -17.86 36.31
C LEU A 956 9.24 -18.85 36.76
N GLU A 957 8.98 -20.16 36.70
CA GLU A 957 9.98 -21.22 36.98
C GLU A 957 11.25 -21.08 36.12
N LEU A 958 11.11 -20.58 34.89
CA LEU A 958 12.19 -20.43 33.90
C LEU A 958 12.84 -19.03 33.89
N GLY A 959 12.61 -18.23 34.94
CA GLY A 959 13.16 -16.87 35.09
C GLY A 959 12.58 -15.84 34.11
N GLY A 960 11.42 -16.13 33.52
CA GLY A 960 10.70 -15.24 32.62
C GLY A 960 9.74 -14.30 33.33
N GLN A 961 9.27 -13.31 32.58
CA GLN A 961 8.18 -12.41 32.94
C GLN A 961 6.93 -12.76 32.10
N PHE A 962 5.74 -12.69 32.69
CA PHE A 962 4.48 -12.99 32.00
C PHE A 962 3.49 -11.83 32.10
N VAL A 963 2.88 -11.46 30.97
CA VAL A 963 1.81 -10.47 30.88
C VAL A 963 0.58 -11.07 30.22
N LEU A 964 -0.54 -11.05 30.94
CA LEU A 964 -1.86 -11.42 30.42
C LEU A 964 -2.74 -10.17 30.28
N LEU A 965 -3.41 -10.03 29.13
CA LEU A 965 -4.52 -9.10 28.92
C LEU A 965 -5.74 -9.89 28.44
N GLY A 966 -6.83 -9.88 29.21
CA GLY A 966 -8.01 -10.64 28.86
C GLY A 966 -9.00 -10.81 30.00
N SER A 967 -10.29 -10.86 29.67
CA SER A 967 -11.40 -11.10 30.62
C SER A 967 -12.21 -12.32 30.19
N SER A 968 -13.00 -12.87 31.10
CA SER A 968 -13.95 -13.95 30.82
C SER A 968 -15.40 -13.47 30.91
N PRO A 969 -16.29 -13.88 29.99
CA PRO A 969 -17.73 -13.79 30.17
C PRO A 969 -18.30 -14.92 31.05
N ILE A 970 -17.45 -15.75 31.67
CA ILE A 970 -17.82 -16.93 32.47
C ILE A 970 -17.33 -16.72 33.90
N ASP A 971 -18.26 -16.45 34.82
CA ASP A 971 -17.98 -16.01 36.20
C ASP A 971 -16.98 -16.87 36.99
N HIS A 972 -16.91 -18.18 36.74
CA HIS A 972 -15.97 -19.06 37.46
C HIS A 972 -14.53 -18.93 36.93
N ILE A 973 -14.36 -18.76 35.61
CA ILE A 973 -13.04 -18.50 34.99
C ILE A 973 -12.59 -17.08 35.35
N GLN A 974 -13.50 -16.10 35.30
CA GLN A 974 -13.20 -14.73 35.71
C GLN A 974 -12.66 -14.68 37.15
N ARG A 975 -13.36 -15.31 38.11
CA ARG A 975 -12.94 -15.37 39.52
C ARG A 975 -11.64 -16.13 39.75
N GLU A 976 -11.37 -17.21 38.99
CA GLU A 976 -10.09 -17.91 39.06
C GLU A 976 -8.92 -16.98 38.68
N PHE A 977 -9.06 -16.28 37.55
CA PHE A 977 -8.03 -15.36 37.07
C PHE A 977 -7.92 -14.10 37.94
N GLU A 978 -9.02 -13.63 38.55
CA GLU A 978 -8.99 -12.55 39.56
C GLU A 978 -8.20 -12.96 40.81
N GLY A 979 -8.34 -14.20 41.28
CA GLY A 979 -7.51 -14.75 42.36
C GLY A 979 -6.02 -14.75 42.00
N LEU A 980 -5.67 -15.17 40.79
CA LEU A 980 -4.28 -15.11 40.28
C LEU A 980 -3.79 -13.66 40.13
N ALA A 981 -4.64 -12.74 39.66
CA ALA A 981 -4.29 -11.33 39.52
C ALA A 981 -4.07 -10.66 40.89
N GLN A 982 -4.84 -11.05 41.91
CA GLN A 982 -4.62 -10.62 43.30
C GLN A 982 -3.32 -11.19 43.87
N GLN A 983 -3.05 -12.49 43.67
CA GLN A 983 -1.80 -13.16 44.07
C GLN A 983 -0.56 -12.46 43.48
N PHE A 984 -0.61 -12.07 42.21
CA PHE A 984 0.51 -11.45 41.51
C PHE A 984 0.47 -9.90 41.49
N ASN A 985 -0.42 -9.25 42.25
CA ASN A 985 -0.66 -7.80 42.15
C ASN A 985 0.58 -6.93 42.45
N GLN A 986 1.56 -7.41 43.21
CA GLN A 986 2.84 -6.71 43.44
C GLN A 986 4.06 -7.57 43.05
N HIS A 987 3.86 -8.58 42.22
CA HIS A 987 4.93 -9.50 41.84
C HIS A 987 5.84 -8.89 40.76
N PRO A 988 7.18 -8.93 40.91
CA PRO A 988 8.10 -8.21 40.00
C PRO A 988 8.16 -8.77 38.57
N HIS A 989 7.55 -9.93 38.31
CA HIS A 989 7.67 -10.64 37.02
C HIS A 989 6.34 -11.02 36.37
N ILE A 990 5.20 -10.91 37.07
CA ILE A 990 3.92 -11.43 36.59
C ILE A 990 2.85 -10.34 36.72
N ARG A 991 2.10 -10.06 35.66
CA ARG A 991 0.94 -9.16 35.74
C ARG A 991 -0.21 -9.62 34.83
N LEU A 992 -1.39 -9.75 35.43
CA LEU A 992 -2.65 -10.06 34.76
C LEU A 992 -3.52 -8.80 34.75
N VAL A 993 -4.08 -8.43 33.58
CA VAL A 993 -4.95 -7.27 33.38
C VAL A 993 -6.29 -7.76 32.83
N LEU A 994 -7.30 -7.82 33.71
CA LEU A 994 -8.53 -8.57 33.45
C LEU A 994 -9.64 -7.72 32.83
N LYS A 995 -9.33 -7.09 31.69
CA LYS A 995 -10.25 -6.24 30.92
C LYS A 995 -9.88 -6.29 29.42
N TYR A 996 -10.71 -5.66 28.59
CA TYR A 996 -10.27 -5.22 27.26
C TYR A 996 -9.54 -3.87 27.38
N ASP A 997 -8.47 -3.69 26.59
CA ASP A 997 -7.67 -2.46 26.52
C ASP A 997 -6.88 -2.45 25.21
N GLU A 998 -7.29 -1.61 24.25
CA GLU A 998 -6.72 -1.58 22.90
C GLU A 998 -5.25 -1.11 22.92
N ALA A 999 -4.95 0.05 23.52
CA ALA A 999 -3.60 0.60 23.60
C ALA A 999 -2.61 -0.30 24.35
N LEU A 1000 -3.05 -0.93 25.44
CA LEU A 1000 -2.21 -1.90 26.15
C LEU A 1000 -1.98 -3.17 25.31
N SER A 1001 -2.92 -3.58 24.44
CA SER A 1001 -2.72 -4.74 23.57
C SER A 1001 -1.59 -4.51 22.56
N HIS A 1002 -1.55 -3.34 21.90
CA HIS A 1002 -0.45 -2.91 21.03
C HIS A 1002 0.89 -2.87 21.78
N SER A 1003 0.90 -2.24 22.97
CA SER A 1003 2.08 -2.20 23.84
C SER A 1003 2.59 -3.59 24.27
N ILE A 1004 1.70 -4.58 24.45
CA ILE A 1004 2.08 -5.95 24.78
C ILE A 1004 2.67 -6.69 23.57
N TYR A 1005 2.09 -6.58 22.38
CA TYR A 1005 2.68 -7.15 21.16
C TYR A 1005 4.08 -6.58 20.88
N ALA A 1006 4.26 -5.26 21.06
CA ALA A 1006 5.56 -4.63 20.92
C ALA A 1006 6.55 -5.09 21.99
N GLY A 1007 6.16 -5.11 23.27
CA GLY A 1007 7.05 -5.44 24.39
C GLY A 1007 7.36 -6.92 24.60
N ALA A 1008 6.56 -7.85 24.07
CA ALA A 1008 6.79 -9.29 24.22
C ALA A 1008 7.89 -9.83 23.29
N ASP A 1009 8.73 -10.72 23.79
CA ASP A 1009 9.66 -11.51 22.96
C ASP A 1009 8.98 -12.76 22.40
N ILE A 1010 8.11 -13.37 23.22
CA ILE A 1010 7.39 -14.63 22.96
C ILE A 1010 5.90 -14.38 23.21
N PHE A 1011 5.03 -14.97 22.40
CA PHE A 1011 3.59 -14.84 22.54
C PHE A 1011 2.92 -16.22 22.58
N ILE A 1012 2.10 -16.53 23.59
CA ILE A 1012 1.44 -17.85 23.67
C ILE A 1012 0.03 -17.84 23.07
N ILE A 1013 -0.28 -18.88 22.29
CA ILE A 1013 -1.62 -19.16 21.78
C ILE A 1013 -1.97 -20.66 22.00
N PRO A 1014 -2.24 -21.10 23.24
CA PRO A 1014 -2.44 -22.51 23.57
C PRO A 1014 -3.90 -22.98 23.33
N SER A 1015 -4.55 -22.48 22.28
CA SER A 1015 -5.96 -22.73 21.99
C SER A 1015 -6.26 -24.21 21.75
N ILE A 1016 -7.34 -24.72 22.36
CA ILE A 1016 -7.80 -26.10 22.20
C ILE A 1016 -8.35 -26.33 20.79
N PHE A 1017 -9.08 -25.36 20.24
CA PHE A 1017 -9.34 -25.24 18.81
C PHE A 1017 -9.31 -23.76 18.40
N GLU A 1018 -8.78 -23.46 17.22
CA GLU A 1018 -8.65 -22.09 16.74
C GLU A 1018 -9.03 -22.01 15.25
N PRO A 1019 -10.25 -21.56 14.90
CA PRO A 1019 -10.71 -21.53 13.51
C PRO A 1019 -9.76 -20.80 12.57
N CYS A 1020 -9.13 -19.74 13.05
CA CYS A 1020 -8.06 -19.03 12.35
C CYS A 1020 -6.99 -18.54 13.33
N GLY A 1021 -7.40 -17.66 14.25
CA GLY A 1021 -6.48 -16.87 15.07
C GLY A 1021 -5.90 -15.70 14.26
N LEU A 1022 -5.94 -14.50 14.84
CA LEU A 1022 -5.24 -13.31 14.29
C LEU A 1022 -4.06 -12.90 15.19
N THR A 1023 -4.08 -13.30 16.47
CA THR A 1023 -3.14 -12.89 17.50
C THR A 1023 -1.70 -13.34 17.22
N GLN A 1024 -1.53 -14.50 16.58
CA GLN A 1024 -0.23 -15.03 16.17
C GLN A 1024 0.36 -14.28 14.97
N MET A 1025 -0.48 -13.82 14.03
CA MET A 1025 -0.06 -13.01 12.90
C MET A 1025 0.36 -11.61 13.36
N ILE A 1026 -0.42 -10.99 14.25
CA ILE A 1026 -0.08 -9.72 14.89
C ILE A 1026 1.21 -9.87 15.72
N ALA A 1027 1.34 -10.93 16.51
CA ALA A 1027 2.57 -11.19 17.28
C ALA A 1027 3.81 -11.27 16.37
N MET A 1028 3.75 -12.07 15.28
CA MET A 1028 4.84 -12.16 14.31
C MET A 1028 5.14 -10.82 13.63
N ARG A 1029 4.10 -10.06 13.23
CA ARG A 1029 4.23 -8.72 12.64
C ARG A 1029 4.93 -7.71 13.57
N TYR A 1030 4.77 -7.86 14.89
CA TYR A 1030 5.46 -7.08 15.92
C TYR A 1030 6.75 -7.76 16.42
N GLY A 1031 7.18 -8.88 15.83
CA GLY A 1031 8.40 -9.58 16.20
C GLY A 1031 8.34 -10.34 17.53
N ALA A 1032 7.15 -10.59 18.07
CA ALA A 1032 6.94 -11.48 19.20
C ALA A 1032 6.71 -12.92 18.68
N ILE A 1033 7.63 -13.83 18.98
CA ILE A 1033 7.63 -15.16 18.36
C ILE A 1033 6.53 -16.05 18.97
N PRO A 1034 5.64 -16.66 18.15
CA PRO A 1034 4.52 -17.44 18.66
C PRO A 1034 4.95 -18.81 19.21
N VAL A 1035 4.34 -19.18 20.34
CA VAL A 1035 4.28 -20.54 20.90
C VAL A 1035 2.82 -20.98 20.83
N ALA A 1036 2.48 -21.81 19.84
CA ALA A 1036 1.09 -22.11 19.46
C ALA A 1036 0.76 -23.61 19.48
N ARG A 1037 -0.52 -23.95 19.67
CA ARG A 1037 -0.99 -25.33 19.52
C ARG A 1037 -1.25 -25.64 18.03
N LYS A 1038 -0.81 -26.80 17.51
CA LYS A 1038 -1.13 -27.25 16.13
C LYS A 1038 -2.62 -27.63 16.05
N THR A 1039 -3.49 -26.66 15.74
CA THR A 1039 -4.93 -26.85 15.46
C THR A 1039 -5.46 -25.67 14.63
N GLY A 1040 -6.40 -25.94 13.72
CA GLY A 1040 -6.99 -24.96 12.82
C GLY A 1040 -5.98 -24.00 12.19
N GLY A 1041 -6.29 -22.71 12.14
CA GLY A 1041 -5.44 -21.70 11.50
C GLY A 1041 -4.09 -21.46 12.17
N LEU A 1042 -3.88 -21.91 13.42
CA LEU A 1042 -2.54 -21.89 14.03
C LEU A 1042 -1.61 -22.89 13.34
N ASN A 1043 -2.13 -24.04 12.88
CA ASN A 1043 -1.38 -25.01 12.08
C ASN A 1043 -1.09 -24.50 10.65
N ASP A 1044 -1.92 -23.59 10.14
CA ASP A 1044 -1.76 -22.97 8.81
C ASP A 1044 -0.88 -21.69 8.83
N SER A 1045 -0.44 -21.22 10.01
CA SER A 1045 0.29 -19.95 10.15
C SER A 1045 1.51 -19.99 11.09
N VAL A 1046 1.59 -20.94 12.03
CA VAL A 1046 2.75 -21.11 12.93
C VAL A 1046 3.45 -22.42 12.62
N PHE A 1047 4.69 -22.28 12.15
CA PHE A 1047 5.53 -23.37 11.65
C PHE A 1047 6.76 -23.51 12.54
N ASP A 1048 6.97 -24.71 13.08
CA ASP A 1048 8.01 -24.96 14.09
C ASP A 1048 9.42 -24.82 13.53
N VAL A 1049 10.31 -24.17 14.27
CA VAL A 1049 11.73 -23.99 13.92
C VAL A 1049 12.54 -25.29 13.90
N ASP A 1050 12.17 -26.27 14.72
CA ASP A 1050 12.91 -27.54 14.86
C ASP A 1050 12.32 -28.70 14.02
N ASP A 1051 11.20 -28.47 13.32
CA ASP A 1051 10.52 -29.48 12.50
C ASP A 1051 11.20 -29.58 11.11
N GLU A 1052 12.04 -30.59 10.94
CA GLU A 1052 12.86 -30.78 9.73
C GLU A 1052 12.05 -30.94 8.43
N GLY A 1053 10.81 -31.43 8.54
CA GLY A 1053 9.90 -31.57 7.39
C GLY A 1053 9.38 -30.24 6.85
N ILE A 1054 9.53 -29.14 7.60
CA ILE A 1054 9.10 -27.80 7.19
C ILE A 1054 10.25 -27.09 6.45
N PRO A 1055 10.02 -26.48 5.26
CA PRO A 1055 11.03 -25.68 4.57
C PRO A 1055 11.59 -24.55 5.45
N LEU A 1056 12.92 -24.39 5.47
CA LEU A 1056 13.60 -23.45 6.38
C LEU A 1056 13.07 -22.00 6.25
N GLN A 1057 12.60 -21.61 5.07
CA GLN A 1057 12.01 -20.30 4.79
C GLN A 1057 10.60 -20.08 5.36
N THR A 1058 9.81 -21.11 5.69
CA THR A 1058 8.46 -20.93 6.28
C THR A 1058 8.43 -21.02 7.81
N ARG A 1059 9.42 -21.68 8.44
CA ARG A 1059 9.52 -21.79 9.92
C ARG A 1059 9.52 -20.43 10.63
N ASN A 1060 8.65 -20.19 11.60
CA ASN A 1060 8.44 -18.86 12.21
C ASN A 1060 8.13 -18.86 13.72
N GLY A 1061 7.98 -20.02 14.36
CA GLY A 1061 7.68 -20.10 15.79
C GLY A 1061 7.92 -21.48 16.40
N PHE A 1062 7.23 -21.76 17.50
CA PHE A 1062 7.31 -23.02 18.24
C PHE A 1062 5.90 -23.60 18.42
N THR A 1063 5.79 -24.92 18.37
CA THR A 1063 4.50 -25.61 18.33
C THR A 1063 4.43 -26.84 19.25
N PHE A 1064 3.20 -27.22 19.58
CA PHE A 1064 2.87 -28.47 20.27
C PHE A 1064 1.49 -28.99 19.85
N SER A 1065 1.26 -30.31 19.89
CA SER A 1065 0.04 -30.94 19.34
C SER A 1065 -0.94 -31.46 20.39
N GLY A 1066 -0.50 -31.70 21.63
CA GLY A 1066 -1.37 -32.20 22.71
C GLY A 1066 -2.19 -31.09 23.38
N VAL A 1067 -2.91 -31.44 24.45
CA VAL A 1067 -3.73 -30.51 25.28
C VAL A 1067 -3.25 -30.45 26.73
N HIS A 1068 -2.09 -31.04 27.04
CA HIS A 1068 -1.56 -31.18 28.39
C HIS A 1068 -0.37 -30.24 28.64
N GLU A 1069 -0.12 -29.97 29.92
CA GLU A 1069 0.95 -29.08 30.40
C GLU A 1069 2.34 -29.50 29.91
N LYS A 1070 2.59 -30.82 29.79
CA LYS A 1070 3.84 -31.38 29.25
C LYS A 1070 4.10 -30.96 27.79
N ASP A 1071 3.06 -30.90 26.97
CA ASP A 1071 3.19 -30.57 25.54
C ASP A 1071 3.55 -29.09 25.37
N LEU A 1072 2.89 -28.22 26.14
CA LEU A 1072 3.20 -26.80 26.21
C LEU A 1072 4.60 -26.54 26.77
N ASN A 1073 5.03 -27.25 27.83
CA ASN A 1073 6.40 -27.17 28.35
C ASN A 1073 7.42 -27.44 27.25
N HIS A 1074 7.23 -28.49 26.45
CA HIS A 1074 8.18 -28.83 25.37
C HIS A 1074 8.31 -27.72 24.30
N ALA A 1075 7.27 -26.91 24.04
CA ALA A 1075 7.39 -25.76 23.13
C ALA A 1075 7.94 -24.50 23.83
N LEU A 1076 7.46 -24.20 25.03
CA LEU A 1076 7.80 -23.00 25.78
C LEU A 1076 9.24 -23.04 26.30
N ASP A 1077 9.69 -24.19 26.81
CA ASP A 1077 11.07 -24.40 27.26
C ASP A 1077 12.06 -24.21 26.09
N ARG A 1078 11.76 -24.73 24.89
CA ARG A 1078 12.57 -24.53 23.67
C ARG A 1078 12.67 -23.05 23.31
N ALA A 1079 11.55 -22.35 23.23
CA ALA A 1079 11.50 -20.92 22.92
C ALA A 1079 12.33 -20.08 23.92
N LEU A 1080 12.11 -20.31 25.23
CA LEU A 1080 12.81 -19.59 26.31
C LEU A 1080 14.30 -19.97 26.44
N ASN A 1081 14.73 -21.09 25.85
CA ASN A 1081 16.14 -21.47 25.74
C ASN A 1081 16.80 -20.87 24.49
N TYR A 1082 16.15 -20.93 23.33
CA TYR A 1082 16.71 -20.36 22.09
C TYR A 1082 16.85 -18.83 22.18
N PHE A 1083 15.91 -18.14 22.84
CA PHE A 1083 16.02 -16.71 23.14
C PHE A 1083 17.32 -16.35 23.90
N VAL A 1084 17.77 -17.21 24.83
CA VAL A 1084 18.98 -16.99 25.64
C VAL A 1084 20.24 -17.43 24.91
N TYR A 1085 20.26 -18.66 24.40
CA TYR A 1085 21.48 -19.32 23.92
C TYR A 1085 21.76 -19.12 22.43
N ARG A 1086 20.80 -18.58 21.65
CA ARG A 1086 20.92 -18.37 20.20
C ARG A 1086 20.52 -16.94 19.79
N LYS A 1087 21.06 -15.94 20.48
CA LYS A 1087 20.67 -14.51 20.34
C LYS A 1087 20.65 -13.97 18.90
N GLU A 1088 21.69 -14.21 18.11
CA GLU A 1088 21.79 -13.70 16.72
C GLU A 1088 20.72 -14.35 15.83
N TRP A 1089 20.65 -15.68 15.86
CA TRP A 1089 19.61 -16.46 15.19
C TRP A 1089 18.18 -16.10 15.65
N TRP A 1090 17.98 -15.70 16.90
CA TRP A 1090 16.70 -15.18 17.38
C TRP A 1090 16.36 -13.84 16.74
N GLN A 1091 17.34 -12.95 16.54
CA GLN A 1091 17.13 -11.70 15.81
C GLN A 1091 16.82 -11.97 14.33
N ASP A 1092 17.45 -12.96 13.71
CA ASP A 1092 17.07 -13.41 12.36
C ASP A 1092 15.64 -13.94 12.31
N LEU A 1093 15.23 -14.78 13.27
CA LEU A 1093 13.86 -15.29 13.39
C LEU A 1093 12.83 -14.16 13.58
N VAL A 1094 13.15 -13.16 14.41
CA VAL A 1094 12.31 -11.97 14.64
C VAL A 1094 12.16 -11.15 13.36
N ARG A 1095 13.26 -10.79 12.70
CA ARG A 1095 13.22 -10.04 11.42
C ARG A 1095 12.43 -10.80 10.36
N LYS A 1096 12.68 -12.11 10.26
CA LYS A 1096 11.98 -13.02 9.34
C LYS A 1096 10.47 -13.10 9.62
N ALA A 1097 10.05 -13.15 10.89
CA ALA A 1097 8.63 -13.19 11.25
C ALA A 1097 7.90 -11.87 10.92
N MET A 1098 8.60 -10.72 11.04
CA MET A 1098 8.03 -9.40 10.76
C MET A 1098 7.80 -9.11 9.27
N ILE A 1099 8.59 -9.72 8.38
CA ILE A 1099 8.46 -9.59 6.91
C ILE A 1099 7.50 -10.61 6.26
N MET A 1100 6.92 -11.54 7.02
CA MET A 1100 5.94 -12.48 6.47
C MET A 1100 4.64 -11.77 6.09
N ASP A 1101 4.19 -11.96 4.85
CA ASP A 1101 2.91 -11.41 4.38
C ASP A 1101 1.72 -12.18 4.97
N PHE A 1102 1.17 -11.62 6.06
CA PHE A 1102 -0.14 -11.98 6.60
C PHE A 1102 -1.21 -10.94 6.24
N SER A 1103 -1.00 -10.11 5.23
CA SER A 1103 -2.01 -9.13 4.80
C SER A 1103 -3.22 -9.80 4.14
N TRP A 1104 -4.33 -9.07 4.09
CA TRP A 1104 -5.54 -9.51 3.38
C TRP A 1104 -5.36 -9.71 1.86
N ASN A 1105 -4.23 -9.33 1.25
CA ASN A 1105 -4.03 -9.44 -0.19
C ASN A 1105 -4.07 -10.89 -0.70
N SER A 1106 -3.36 -11.81 -0.04
CA SER A 1106 -3.34 -13.23 -0.43
C SER A 1106 -4.72 -13.88 -0.30
N SER A 1107 -5.42 -13.61 0.82
CA SER A 1107 -6.77 -14.11 1.08
C SER A 1107 -7.80 -13.52 0.10
N ALA A 1108 -7.73 -12.21 -0.18
CA ALA A 1108 -8.65 -11.54 -1.09
C ALA A 1108 -8.53 -12.07 -2.52
N SER A 1109 -7.33 -12.40 -3.01
CA SER A 1109 -7.17 -13.08 -4.31
C SER A 1109 -7.96 -14.39 -4.39
N GLN A 1110 -7.90 -15.22 -3.34
CA GLN A 1110 -8.61 -16.50 -3.30
C GLN A 1110 -10.13 -16.31 -3.27
N TYR A 1111 -10.65 -15.31 -2.55
CA TYR A 1111 -12.07 -14.97 -2.60
C TYR A 1111 -12.50 -14.42 -3.97
N THR A 1112 -11.73 -13.49 -4.55
CA THR A 1112 -12.00 -12.93 -5.90
C THR A 1112 -12.09 -14.05 -6.94
N GLU A 1113 -11.16 -15.00 -6.94
CA GLU A 1113 -11.16 -16.12 -7.89
C GLU A 1113 -12.41 -17.00 -7.75
N LEU A 1114 -12.83 -17.30 -6.51
CA LEU A 1114 -14.07 -18.05 -6.26
C LEU A 1114 -15.32 -17.27 -6.72
N TYR A 1115 -15.34 -15.95 -6.53
CA TYR A 1115 -16.44 -15.08 -6.95
C TYR A 1115 -16.57 -15.07 -8.47
N GLU A 1116 -15.47 -14.81 -9.18
CA GLU A 1116 -15.42 -14.84 -10.65
C GLU A 1116 -15.83 -16.21 -11.19
N ARG A 1117 -15.32 -17.30 -10.61
CA ARG A 1117 -15.68 -18.68 -11.00
C ARG A 1117 -17.18 -18.96 -10.83
N ALA A 1118 -17.80 -18.49 -9.75
CA ALA A 1118 -19.24 -18.64 -9.52
C ALA A 1118 -20.09 -17.76 -10.46
N ILE A 1119 -19.66 -16.52 -10.73
CA ILE A 1119 -20.31 -15.61 -11.66
C ILE A 1119 -20.22 -16.14 -13.10
N ALA A 1120 -19.05 -16.62 -13.53
CA ALA A 1120 -18.83 -17.22 -14.84
C ALA A 1120 -19.71 -18.45 -15.05
N ARG A 1121 -19.78 -19.35 -14.06
CA ARG A 1121 -20.68 -20.53 -14.07
C ARG A 1121 -22.16 -20.12 -14.22
N ALA A 1122 -22.60 -19.06 -13.54
CA ALA A 1122 -23.96 -18.56 -13.68
C ALA A 1122 -24.23 -17.89 -15.04
N ARG A 1123 -23.28 -17.11 -15.57
CA ARG A 1123 -23.37 -16.52 -16.92
C ARG A 1123 -23.45 -17.61 -18.00
N LEU A 1124 -22.65 -18.68 -17.88
CA LEU A 1124 -22.73 -19.87 -18.74
C LEU A 1124 -24.09 -20.58 -18.64
N MET A 1125 -24.59 -20.83 -17.42
CA MET A 1125 -25.91 -21.47 -17.24
C MET A 1125 -27.07 -20.61 -17.75
N LYS A 1126 -27.02 -19.27 -17.62
CA LYS A 1126 -28.01 -18.36 -18.23
C LYS A 1126 -27.93 -18.39 -19.77
N ARG A 1127 -26.74 -18.52 -20.37
CA ARG A 1127 -26.58 -18.72 -21.83
C ARG A 1127 -27.19 -20.04 -22.29
N ILE A 1128 -26.80 -21.17 -21.68
CA ILE A 1128 -27.30 -22.51 -22.02
C ILE A 1128 -28.83 -22.57 -21.95
N ARG A 1129 -29.45 -22.06 -20.86
CA ARG A 1129 -30.90 -22.02 -20.73
C ARG A 1129 -31.59 -21.24 -21.85
N ARG A 1130 -31.04 -20.09 -22.26
CA ARG A 1130 -31.58 -19.30 -23.39
C ARG A 1130 -31.50 -20.08 -24.70
N SER A 1131 -30.37 -20.72 -25.01
CA SER A 1131 -30.22 -21.55 -26.21
C SER A 1131 -31.17 -22.76 -26.21
N SER A 1132 -31.34 -23.44 -25.07
CA SER A 1132 -32.33 -24.53 -24.93
C SER A 1132 -33.78 -24.04 -25.10
N GLN A 1133 -34.12 -22.86 -24.58
CA GLN A 1133 -35.44 -22.25 -24.76
C GLN A 1133 -35.68 -21.83 -26.22
N GLN A 1134 -34.68 -21.27 -26.91
CA GLN A 1134 -34.76 -20.96 -28.34
C GLN A 1134 -34.94 -22.22 -29.19
N LEU A 1135 -34.19 -23.30 -28.90
CA LEU A 1135 -34.35 -24.60 -29.57
C LEU A 1135 -35.74 -25.22 -29.32
N ALA A 1136 -36.28 -25.09 -28.11
CA ALA A 1136 -37.64 -25.56 -27.79
C ALA A 1136 -38.72 -24.72 -28.50
N LEU A 1137 -38.54 -23.39 -28.55
CA LEU A 1137 -39.45 -22.48 -29.26
C LEU A 1137 -39.43 -22.71 -30.77
N GLY A 1138 -38.25 -22.94 -31.36
CA GLY A 1138 -38.07 -23.28 -32.77
C GLY A 1138 -38.85 -24.54 -33.16
N ARG A 1139 -38.69 -25.64 -32.42
CA ARG A 1139 -39.47 -26.87 -32.65
C ARG A 1139 -40.98 -26.65 -32.49
N LYS A 1140 -41.39 -25.76 -31.58
CA LYS A 1140 -42.80 -25.40 -31.39
C LYS A 1140 -43.35 -24.62 -32.59
N LEU A 1141 -42.57 -23.68 -33.13
CA LEU A 1141 -42.89 -22.95 -34.37
C LEU A 1141 -42.91 -23.88 -35.59
N GLU A 1142 -41.98 -24.84 -35.72
CA GLU A 1142 -42.02 -25.87 -36.76
C GLU A 1142 -43.29 -26.75 -36.64
N SER A 1143 -43.71 -27.09 -35.42
CA SER A 1143 -44.94 -27.86 -35.20
C SER A 1143 -46.20 -27.07 -35.56
N LEU A 1144 -46.22 -25.76 -35.29
CA LEU A 1144 -47.32 -24.85 -35.66
C LEU A 1144 -47.35 -24.59 -37.17
N ALA A 1145 -46.19 -24.41 -37.80
CA ALA A 1145 -46.08 -24.24 -39.25
C ALA A 1145 -46.59 -25.48 -40.00
N LYS A 1146 -46.28 -26.69 -39.50
CA LYS A 1146 -46.87 -27.94 -40.02
C LYS A 1146 -48.38 -28.01 -39.80
N TYR A 1147 -48.89 -27.49 -38.68
CA TYR A 1147 -50.33 -27.40 -38.39
C TYR A 1147 -51.08 -26.31 -39.18
N GLN A 1148 -50.37 -25.40 -39.87
CA GLN A 1148 -50.95 -24.47 -40.85
C GLN A 1148 -50.76 -24.95 -42.31
N PHE A 1149 -50.09 -26.09 -42.51
CA PHE A 1149 -49.86 -26.72 -43.81
C PHE A 1149 -50.69 -28.01 -44.00
N GLN A 1150 -51.58 -28.30 -43.04
CA GLN A 1150 -52.63 -29.32 -43.07
C GLN A 1150 -54.00 -28.65 -43.01
#